data_AF-A0A0F9USJ1-F1
#
_entry.id   AF-A0A0F9USJ1-F1
#
_cell.length_a   1.000
_cell.length_b   1.000
_cell.length_c   1.000
_cell.angle_alpha   90.00
_cell.angle_beta   90.00
_cell.angle_gamma   90.00
#
_symmetry.space_group_name_H-M   'P 1'
#
loop_
_entity.id
_entity.type
_entity.pdbx_description
1 polymer ?
#
loop_
_entity_poly.entity_id
_entity_poly.type
_entity_poly.pdbx_seq_one_letter_code
_entity_poly.pdbx_strand_id
1 'polypeptide(L)'
;MAEQQNVIWRYARAIGQQAGLVVVLVVGIGIGILLHAIFSEDVGKAETPVVASTQPSEPGEADEADEAPIQEWTCSMHPEVRRLEPGLCPKCGMKLIPVKPTKAGGLREFSVSEAGKALMDIETVAVERKFVQAEIRMVGEIDYDETRLAYITAWVPGRLDKLYVDYTGVPVQKGDHMVYIYSPELLSAQEELLQAREAVEALVRSDVGIVREMSEATVVASREKLRLLGLAPEQIETLEATGQAEDHLTIYSPVAGIVIHKNAQEGMYVSTGSRIYTLADLSQVWVKLDAYESDLIWVRYGQTVEFTTISHPGETFTGTIAFIDPILTPGTRTVKVRVNAPNAAGKLKPGMFVKAIVRAQVAAGGKVMDPHLAGKWMCRMHPEIVKEGPGVCDICEMPLERTESLGYVGIDPDKTDKPLVILATAVLRTGTRAIVYVEKPDAEEPTFVGREILLGPRAGDYYIVRSGLAEGDRVVRRGNFKIDSALQILAKPSMMSPEGGAAGGHDHGPKKKTAKGPDAKGELPAMFLHRVQAVLSAAEAVHDAIAEEDLAASRRAFEALGDTVRSIDTADLTDLTDHQRMMWNEYAMRLGNDAVEGSEAKMPKELQRVAKSLETNIALLKKTFGLHGEHPFASSRPPVPPEFRQQLGSLFDAYFELQRALAADQVSTKSVKVQQALAGVDMGLLAGDDHTAWMDLASGLEKILSDAAEATEIDTQRLAFSLLSEQMSAIANRFGPGGEGPLFEMRCPMAFNSRGARWLQPEESVRNPYFGAAMPQCGNVVNVIQAQSEPGEKGSEHGRGSH
;
A
#
# COMPACT_ATOMS: atom_id res chain seq x y z
N MET A 1 -41.84 3.35 -44.19
CA MET A 1 -40.63 4.16 -43.86
C MET A 1 -39.52 3.33 -43.22
N ALA A 2 -39.81 2.37 -42.33
CA ALA A 2 -38.78 1.48 -41.76
C ALA A 2 -38.24 0.40 -42.74
N GLU A 3 -39.02 0.00 -43.75
CA GLU A 3 -38.62 -1.04 -44.71
C GLU A 3 -37.71 -0.53 -45.83
N GLN A 4 -37.74 0.77 -46.13
CA GLN A 4 -36.83 1.38 -47.12
C GLN A 4 -35.42 1.70 -46.56
N GLN A 5 -35.27 1.88 -45.24
CA GLN A 5 -33.97 2.10 -44.62
C GLN A 5 -33.09 0.84 -44.56
N ASN A 6 -33.70 -0.36 -44.46
CA ASN A 6 -32.96 -1.62 -44.39
C ASN A 6 -32.36 -2.06 -45.74
N VAL A 7 -32.95 -1.66 -46.87
CA VAL A 7 -32.41 -1.99 -48.21
C VAL A 7 -31.18 -1.13 -48.52
N ILE A 8 -31.16 0.13 -48.09
CA ILE A 8 -30.04 1.06 -48.28
C ILE A 8 -28.82 0.62 -47.46
N TRP A 9 -29.01 0.12 -46.24
CA TRP A 9 -27.92 -0.38 -45.39
C TRP A 9 -27.29 -1.69 -45.90
N ARG A 10 -28.06 -2.54 -46.58
CA ARG A 10 -27.52 -3.78 -47.19
C ARG A 10 -26.72 -3.49 -48.46
N TYR A 11 -27.08 -2.47 -49.23
CA TYR A 11 -26.30 -2.03 -50.40
C TYR A 11 -25.00 -1.29 -50.03
N ALA A 12 -25.03 -0.46 -48.98
CA ALA A 12 -23.83 0.25 -48.50
C ALA A 12 -22.75 -0.71 -47.96
N ARG A 13 -23.15 -1.83 -47.34
CA ARG A 13 -22.22 -2.82 -46.78
C ARG A 13 -21.55 -3.69 -47.86
N ALA A 14 -22.21 -3.91 -49.00
CA ALA A 14 -21.65 -4.67 -50.12
C ALA A 14 -20.62 -3.85 -50.94
N ILE A 15 -20.82 -2.52 -51.06
CA ILE A 15 -19.90 -1.64 -51.79
C ILE A 15 -18.62 -1.35 -50.97
N GLY A 16 -18.72 -1.27 -49.64
CA GLY A 16 -17.56 -1.06 -48.75
C GLY A 16 -16.58 -2.25 -48.70
N GLN A 17 -17.06 -3.49 -48.89
CA GLN A 17 -16.21 -4.68 -48.81
C GLN A 17 -15.45 -4.98 -50.11
N GLN A 18 -15.96 -4.58 -51.28
CA GLN A 18 -15.25 -4.73 -52.55
C GLN A 18 -14.26 -3.60 -52.84
N ALA A 19 -14.47 -2.39 -52.31
CA ALA A 19 -13.53 -1.27 -52.49
C ALA A 19 -12.28 -1.40 -51.60
N GLY A 20 -12.39 -1.97 -50.39
CA GLY A 20 -11.26 -2.12 -49.47
C GLY A 20 -10.23 -3.17 -49.91
N LEU A 21 -10.65 -4.22 -50.62
CA LEU A 21 -9.77 -5.34 -50.97
C LEU A 21 -8.92 -5.05 -52.23
N VAL A 22 -9.38 -4.18 -53.13
CA VAL A 22 -8.64 -3.80 -54.35
C VAL A 22 -7.59 -2.73 -54.07
N VAL A 23 -7.84 -1.81 -53.12
CA VAL A 23 -6.89 -0.74 -52.77
C VAL A 23 -5.68 -1.28 -51.99
N VAL A 24 -5.86 -2.28 -51.12
CA VAL A 24 -4.75 -2.88 -50.36
C VAL A 24 -3.82 -3.69 -51.26
N LEU A 25 -4.33 -4.31 -52.33
CA LEU A 25 -3.55 -5.17 -53.22
C LEU A 25 -2.74 -4.36 -54.26
N VAL A 26 -3.25 -3.20 -54.70
CA VAL A 26 -2.54 -2.31 -55.64
C VAL A 26 -1.46 -1.47 -54.95
N VAL A 27 -1.68 -1.05 -53.70
CA VAL A 27 -0.67 -0.30 -52.93
C VAL A 27 0.47 -1.20 -52.43
N GLY A 28 0.18 -2.47 -52.09
CA GLY A 28 1.19 -3.44 -51.67
C GLY A 28 2.19 -3.83 -52.77
N ILE A 29 1.74 -3.93 -54.02
CA ILE A 29 2.61 -4.27 -55.17
C ILE A 29 3.42 -3.05 -55.62
N GLY A 30 2.88 -1.83 -55.52
CA GLY A 30 3.59 -0.59 -55.86
C GLY A 30 4.77 -0.27 -54.94
N ILE A 31 4.66 -0.56 -53.64
CA ILE A 31 5.73 -0.29 -52.66
C ILE A 31 6.86 -1.33 -52.75
N GLY A 32 6.55 -2.58 -53.11
CA GLY A 32 7.55 -3.63 -53.31
C GLY A 32 8.47 -3.40 -54.52
N ILE A 33 7.93 -2.82 -55.60
CA ILE A 33 8.71 -2.51 -56.82
C ILE A 33 9.55 -1.24 -56.62
N LEU A 34 9.06 -0.26 -55.84
CA LEU A 34 9.80 0.98 -55.56
C LEU A 34 10.99 0.76 -54.59
N LEU A 35 10.90 -0.19 -53.65
CA LEU A 35 12.00 -0.51 -52.73
C LEU A 35 13.12 -1.35 -53.38
N HIS A 36 12.81 -2.11 -54.43
CA HIS A 36 13.83 -2.89 -55.15
C HIS A 36 14.65 -2.02 -56.13
N ALA A 37 14.08 -0.92 -56.63
CA ALA A 37 14.74 0.00 -57.58
C ALA A 37 15.63 1.07 -56.92
N ILE A 38 15.59 1.24 -55.59
CA ILE A 38 16.39 2.26 -54.87
C ILE A 38 17.73 1.69 -54.35
N PHE A 39 17.94 0.37 -54.41
CA PHE A 39 19.13 -0.29 -53.82
C PHE A 39 20.03 -1.04 -54.80
N SER A 40 19.95 -0.78 -56.11
CA SER A 40 20.93 -1.29 -57.08
C SER A 40 21.70 -0.16 -57.79
N GLU A 41 23.04 -0.21 -57.66
CA GLU A 41 24.08 0.59 -58.35
C GLU A 41 24.23 2.04 -57.85
N ASP A 42 25.38 2.60 -57.49
CA ASP A 42 26.77 2.31 -57.88
C ASP A 42 27.74 3.03 -56.89
N VAL A 43 28.68 2.35 -56.24
CA VAL A 43 29.89 2.98 -55.67
C VAL A 43 31.08 2.04 -55.85
N GLY A 44 31.88 2.33 -56.87
CA GLY A 44 33.16 1.70 -57.13
C GLY A 44 34.34 2.36 -56.37
N LYS A 45 35.29 1.47 -56.01
CA LYS A 45 36.76 1.63 -55.90
C LYS A 45 37.35 2.59 -54.86
N ALA A 46 38.06 2.03 -53.87
CA ALA A 46 39.53 2.00 -53.85
C ALA A 46 40.12 1.18 -52.66
N GLU A 47 41.01 0.24 -53.02
CA GLU A 47 42.23 -0.25 -52.34
C GLU A 47 42.16 -1.01 -51.00
N THR A 48 42.35 -2.33 -51.12
CA THR A 48 42.77 -3.26 -50.06
C THR A 48 44.30 -3.42 -50.07
N PRO A 49 44.99 -3.42 -48.90
CA PRO A 49 46.30 -4.02 -48.81
C PRO A 49 46.19 -5.53 -48.55
N VAL A 50 47.01 -6.26 -49.28
CA VAL A 50 47.27 -7.69 -49.19
C VAL A 50 47.93 -8.02 -47.86
N VAL A 51 47.39 -8.99 -47.11
CA VAL A 51 48.19 -9.86 -46.24
C VAL A 51 47.73 -11.30 -46.46
N ALA A 52 48.74 -12.15 -46.64
CA ALA A 52 48.67 -13.48 -47.22
C ALA A 52 47.85 -14.48 -46.42
N SER A 53 47.23 -15.40 -47.16
CA SER A 53 46.65 -16.64 -46.66
C SER A 53 47.75 -17.58 -46.16
N THR A 54 47.79 -17.84 -44.86
CA THR A 54 48.38 -19.05 -44.29
C THR A 54 47.27 -20.05 -43.99
N GLN A 55 47.46 -21.28 -44.47
CA GLN A 55 46.62 -22.45 -44.21
C GLN A 55 46.46 -22.71 -42.70
N PRO A 56 45.37 -23.36 -42.26
CA PRO A 56 45.22 -23.76 -40.88
C PRO A 56 46.24 -24.86 -40.57
N SER A 57 47.24 -24.53 -39.76
CA SER A 57 48.06 -25.50 -39.05
C SER A 57 47.20 -26.21 -38.01
N GLU A 58 47.37 -27.54 -37.94
CA GLU A 58 46.80 -28.42 -36.93
C GLU A 58 46.93 -27.83 -35.52
N PRO A 59 45.92 -27.99 -34.63
CA PRO A 59 46.06 -27.56 -33.25
C PRO A 59 47.10 -28.44 -32.57
N GLY A 60 48.25 -27.85 -32.29
CA GLY A 60 49.22 -28.39 -31.35
C GLY A 60 48.61 -28.49 -29.96
N GLU A 61 48.91 -29.60 -29.30
CA GLU A 61 48.67 -29.84 -27.88
C GLU A 61 49.10 -28.63 -27.06
N ALA A 62 48.13 -28.00 -26.40
CA ALA A 62 48.34 -26.99 -25.38
C ALA A 62 47.63 -27.48 -24.12
N ASP A 63 48.47 -27.88 -23.16
CA ASP A 63 48.28 -28.02 -21.72
C ASP A 63 46.86 -28.20 -21.18
N GLU A 64 46.63 -29.42 -20.68
CA GLU A 64 45.57 -29.77 -19.74
C GLU A 64 45.63 -28.85 -18.51
N ALA A 65 44.84 -27.77 -18.54
CA ALA A 65 44.32 -27.14 -17.35
C ALA A 65 42.94 -27.77 -17.07
N ASP A 66 42.80 -28.43 -15.91
CA ASP A 66 41.60 -29.10 -15.42
C ASP A 66 40.28 -28.36 -15.76
N GLU A 67 39.64 -28.73 -16.88
CA GLU A 67 38.29 -28.29 -17.21
C GLU A 67 37.28 -29.15 -16.45
N ALA A 68 36.55 -28.53 -15.53
CA ALA A 68 35.42 -29.17 -14.86
C ALA A 68 34.42 -29.70 -15.92
N PRO A 69 33.89 -30.93 -15.75
CA PRO A 69 33.07 -31.59 -16.77
C PRO A 69 31.81 -30.76 -17.09
N ILE A 70 31.62 -30.41 -18.36
CA ILE A 70 30.41 -29.75 -18.87
C ILE A 70 29.25 -30.75 -18.79
N GLN A 71 28.35 -30.56 -17.83
CA GLN A 71 27.26 -31.51 -17.56
C GLN A 71 25.97 -31.22 -18.35
N GLU A 72 25.78 -30.03 -18.94
CA GLU A 72 24.49 -29.65 -19.53
C GLU A 72 24.59 -28.59 -20.65
N TRP A 73 23.69 -28.67 -21.64
CA TRP A 73 23.57 -27.79 -22.81
C TRP A 73 22.17 -27.17 -22.89
N THR A 74 22.06 -25.88 -23.24
CA THR A 74 20.78 -25.14 -23.33
C THR A 74 20.62 -24.32 -24.61
N CYS A 75 19.40 -23.88 -24.93
CA CYS A 75 19.10 -23.05 -26.10
C CYS A 75 18.91 -21.58 -25.71
N SER A 76 19.59 -20.63 -26.36
CA SER A 76 19.48 -19.19 -26.08
C SER A 76 18.06 -18.62 -26.19
N MET A 77 17.22 -19.21 -27.07
CA MET A 77 15.82 -18.80 -27.27
C MET A 77 14.82 -19.64 -26.45
N HIS A 78 15.23 -20.80 -25.97
CA HIS A 78 14.37 -21.73 -25.22
C HIS A 78 15.19 -22.31 -24.05
N PRO A 79 15.49 -21.52 -23.00
CA PRO A 79 16.38 -21.93 -21.91
C PRO A 79 15.89 -23.15 -21.12
N GLU A 80 14.60 -23.46 -21.26
CA GLU A 80 13.92 -24.66 -20.78
C GLU A 80 14.41 -25.97 -21.40
N VAL A 81 14.99 -25.92 -22.60
CA VAL A 81 15.53 -27.09 -23.27
C VAL A 81 16.92 -27.33 -22.72
N ARG A 82 17.03 -28.36 -21.88
CA ARG A 82 18.28 -28.78 -21.23
C ARG A 82 18.62 -30.20 -21.69
N ARG A 83 19.83 -30.42 -22.19
CA ARG A 83 20.31 -31.72 -22.66
C ARG A 83 21.70 -32.02 -22.11
N LEU A 84 21.96 -33.29 -21.85
CA LEU A 84 23.28 -33.77 -21.42
C LEU A 84 24.28 -33.83 -22.58
N GLU A 85 23.79 -33.70 -23.82
CA GLU A 85 24.57 -33.81 -25.04
C GLU A 85 24.37 -32.58 -25.95
N PRO A 86 25.41 -32.16 -26.70
CA PRO A 86 25.28 -31.10 -27.70
C PRO A 86 24.30 -31.51 -28.80
N GLY A 87 23.49 -30.55 -29.27
CA GLY A 87 22.50 -30.84 -30.31
C GLY A 87 21.74 -29.60 -30.76
N LEU A 88 20.66 -29.81 -31.52
CA LEU A 88 19.74 -28.74 -31.90
C LEU A 88 18.57 -28.68 -30.92
N CYS A 89 18.12 -27.46 -30.59
CA CYS A 89 16.92 -27.21 -29.83
C CYS A 89 15.70 -27.80 -30.57
N PRO A 90 14.88 -28.66 -29.95
CA PRO A 90 13.70 -29.24 -30.58
C PRO A 90 12.57 -28.22 -30.80
N LYS A 91 12.64 -27.03 -30.18
CA LYS A 91 11.63 -25.97 -30.32
C LYS A 91 11.94 -24.96 -31.43
N CYS A 92 13.18 -24.47 -31.54
CA CYS A 92 13.57 -23.51 -32.60
C CYS A 92 14.60 -24.02 -33.61
N GLY A 93 15.15 -25.23 -33.44
CA GLY A 93 16.17 -25.77 -34.34
C GLY A 93 17.56 -25.12 -34.22
N MET A 94 17.80 -24.21 -33.28
CA MET A 94 19.12 -23.58 -33.06
C MET A 94 20.06 -24.49 -32.28
N LYS A 95 21.38 -24.39 -32.51
CA LYS A 95 22.41 -25.17 -31.81
C LYS A 95 22.42 -24.83 -30.31
N LEU A 96 22.42 -25.87 -29.48
CA LEU A 96 22.52 -25.74 -28.04
C LEU A 96 23.92 -25.25 -27.66
N ILE A 97 23.98 -24.39 -26.64
CA ILE A 97 25.19 -23.81 -26.06
C ILE A 97 25.51 -24.49 -24.72
N PRO A 98 26.80 -24.71 -24.40
CA PRO A 98 27.18 -25.38 -23.17
C PRO A 98 26.94 -24.48 -21.95
N VAL A 99 26.32 -25.02 -20.90
CA VAL A 99 26.16 -24.33 -19.62
C VAL A 99 27.43 -24.55 -18.81
N LYS A 100 28.27 -23.52 -18.69
CA LYS A 100 29.40 -23.58 -17.76
C LYS A 100 28.85 -23.56 -16.33
N PRO A 101 29.17 -24.55 -15.47
CA PRO A 101 28.82 -24.47 -14.07
C PRO A 101 29.55 -23.25 -13.48
N THR A 102 28.79 -22.23 -13.12
CA THR A 102 29.33 -21.13 -12.32
C THR A 102 29.67 -21.70 -10.94
N LYS A 103 30.82 -21.29 -10.35
CA LYS A 103 31.16 -21.57 -8.95
C LYS A 103 29.89 -21.37 -8.10
N ALA A 104 29.63 -22.29 -7.16
CA ALA A 104 28.42 -22.33 -6.34
C ALA A 104 28.13 -20.98 -5.66
N GLY A 105 27.42 -20.11 -6.37
CA GLY A 105 26.95 -18.82 -5.89
C GLY A 105 25.47 -18.90 -5.54
N GLY A 106 25.01 -17.94 -4.73
CA GLY A 106 23.64 -17.80 -4.25
C GLY A 106 22.54 -17.98 -5.32
N LEU A 107 21.31 -18.20 -4.85
CA LEU A 107 20.17 -18.56 -5.68
C LEU A 107 19.91 -17.52 -6.79
N ARG A 108 20.10 -16.23 -6.48
CA ARG A 108 20.00 -15.09 -7.41
C ARG A 108 21.35 -14.42 -7.68
N GLU A 109 22.43 -15.18 -7.62
CA GLU A 109 23.79 -14.68 -7.78
C GLU A 109 24.30 -14.87 -9.21
N PHE A 110 24.84 -13.79 -9.76
CA PHE A 110 25.46 -13.73 -11.07
C PHE A 110 26.87 -13.17 -10.95
N SER A 111 27.87 -13.95 -11.35
CA SER A 111 29.27 -13.53 -11.40
C SER A 111 29.71 -13.38 -12.86
N VAL A 112 30.50 -12.36 -13.13
CA VAL A 112 31.02 -12.04 -14.48
C VAL A 112 32.42 -11.47 -14.38
N SER A 113 33.26 -11.72 -15.38
CA SER A 113 34.58 -11.10 -15.46
C SER A 113 34.48 -9.58 -15.64
N GLU A 114 35.53 -8.83 -15.27
CA GLU A 114 35.58 -7.37 -15.45
C GLU A 114 35.33 -6.93 -16.91
N ALA A 115 35.86 -7.67 -17.89
CA ALA A 115 35.58 -7.43 -19.30
C ALA A 115 34.09 -7.66 -19.63
N GLY A 116 33.46 -8.69 -19.05
CA GLY A 116 32.04 -8.93 -19.20
C GLY A 116 31.17 -7.87 -18.53
N LYS A 117 31.55 -7.37 -17.35
CA LYS A 117 30.90 -6.22 -16.67
C LYS A 117 30.91 -4.98 -17.57
N ALA A 118 32.04 -4.68 -18.20
CA ALA A 118 32.18 -3.57 -19.14
C ALA A 118 31.35 -3.77 -20.42
N LEU A 119 31.35 -4.96 -21.03
CA LEU A 119 30.52 -5.28 -22.21
C LEU A 119 29.02 -5.24 -21.91
N MET A 120 28.64 -5.65 -20.70
CA MET A 120 27.27 -5.55 -20.21
C MET A 120 26.90 -4.12 -19.79
N ASP A 121 27.86 -3.18 -19.75
CA ASP A 121 27.63 -1.77 -19.42
C ASP A 121 26.94 -1.64 -18.05
N ILE A 122 27.44 -2.40 -17.08
CA ILE A 122 26.92 -2.48 -15.73
C ILE A 122 27.52 -1.33 -14.90
N GLU A 123 26.64 -0.47 -14.39
CA GLU A 123 27.02 0.64 -13.51
C GLU A 123 26.31 0.49 -12.17
N THR A 124 27.03 0.70 -11.07
CA THR A 124 26.48 0.64 -9.70
C THR A 124 26.48 2.02 -9.03
N VAL A 125 25.56 2.22 -8.10
CA VAL A 125 25.44 3.41 -7.26
C VAL A 125 25.22 2.98 -5.81
N ALA A 126 25.78 3.73 -4.86
CA ALA A 126 25.55 3.46 -3.44
C ALA A 126 24.12 3.87 -3.04
N VAL A 127 23.48 3.04 -2.20
CA VAL A 127 22.25 3.37 -1.51
C VAL A 127 22.56 4.37 -0.40
N GLU A 128 21.85 5.48 -0.35
CA GLU A 128 22.09 6.56 0.61
C GLU A 128 20.80 6.99 1.30
N ARG A 129 20.92 7.54 2.51
CA ARG A 129 19.81 8.19 3.19
C ARG A 129 19.82 9.69 2.91
N LYS A 130 18.82 10.17 2.15
CA LYS A 130 18.66 11.61 1.88
C LYS A 130 17.22 12.01 1.67
N PHE A 131 16.92 13.27 1.97
CA PHE A 131 15.65 13.86 1.57
C PHE A 131 15.60 13.97 0.04
N VAL A 132 14.49 13.53 -0.53
CA VAL A 132 14.22 13.60 -1.97
C VAL A 132 13.04 14.51 -2.21
N GLN A 133 13.05 15.19 -3.35
CA GLN A 133 11.96 16.04 -3.79
C GLN A 133 11.15 15.32 -4.85
N ALA A 134 9.84 15.25 -4.65
CA ALA A 134 8.90 14.87 -5.69
C ALA A 134 8.49 16.14 -6.45
N GLU A 135 8.73 16.18 -7.75
CA GLU A 135 8.17 17.20 -8.64
C GLU A 135 6.86 16.71 -9.24
N ILE A 136 5.76 17.36 -8.87
CA ILE A 136 4.43 17.07 -9.39
C ILE A 136 4.08 18.11 -10.43
N ARG A 137 3.97 17.67 -11.67
CA ARG A 137 3.64 18.53 -12.81
C ARG A 137 2.14 18.48 -13.03
N MET A 138 1.49 19.62 -12.92
CA MET A 138 0.07 19.78 -13.15
C MET A 138 -0.18 20.74 -14.30
N VAL A 139 -1.32 20.57 -14.94
CA VAL A 139 -1.83 21.50 -15.94
C VAL A 139 -3.16 22.01 -15.46
N GLY A 140 -3.55 23.19 -15.92
CA GLY A 140 -4.81 23.77 -15.53
C GLY A 140 -5.07 25.09 -16.21
N GLU A 141 -5.99 25.84 -15.63
CA GLU A 141 -6.39 27.14 -16.14
C GLU A 141 -6.56 28.15 -15.01
N ILE A 142 -6.45 29.43 -15.35
CA ILE A 142 -6.76 30.54 -14.46
C ILE A 142 -8.26 30.78 -14.52
N ASP A 143 -8.88 30.98 -13.37
CA ASP A 143 -10.29 31.27 -13.22
C ASP A 143 -10.52 32.44 -12.24
N TYR A 144 -11.73 32.96 -12.22
CA TYR A 144 -12.15 34.00 -11.29
C TYR A 144 -12.12 33.49 -9.85
N ASP A 145 -11.79 34.37 -8.91
CA ASP A 145 -12.09 34.14 -7.51
C ASP A 145 -13.59 34.33 -7.30
N GLU A 146 -14.33 33.23 -7.15
CA GLU A 146 -15.79 33.27 -7.00
C GLU A 146 -16.23 33.99 -5.72
N THR A 147 -15.35 34.09 -4.71
CA THR A 147 -15.64 34.84 -3.47
C THR A 147 -15.55 36.36 -3.66
N ARG A 148 -14.94 36.79 -4.77
CA ARG A 148 -14.74 38.20 -5.15
C ARG A 148 -15.61 38.61 -6.35
N LEU A 149 -16.68 37.86 -6.62
CA LEU A 149 -17.69 38.24 -7.59
C LEU A 149 -18.76 39.13 -6.95
N ALA A 150 -19.14 40.18 -7.65
CA ALA A 150 -20.28 41.02 -7.31
C ALA A 150 -21.30 41.02 -8.44
N TYR A 151 -22.58 41.06 -8.07
CA TYR A 151 -23.69 41.01 -9.00
C TYR A 151 -24.49 42.30 -8.92
N ILE A 152 -24.69 42.97 -10.06
CA ILE A 152 -25.61 44.10 -10.15
C ILE A 152 -26.95 43.56 -10.58
N THR A 153 -27.95 43.71 -9.71
CA THR A 153 -29.32 43.26 -9.94
C THR A 153 -30.27 44.44 -10.01
N ALA A 154 -31.37 44.29 -10.73
CA ALA A 154 -32.46 45.25 -10.69
C ALA A 154 -33.18 45.20 -9.33
N TRP A 155 -33.33 46.35 -8.64
CA TRP A 155 -34.12 46.44 -7.41
C TRP A 155 -35.61 46.71 -7.67
N VAL A 156 -35.90 47.35 -8.80
CA VAL A 156 -37.27 47.60 -9.30
C VAL A 156 -37.47 46.94 -10.66
N PRO A 157 -38.69 46.50 -11.00
CA PRO A 157 -39.00 46.11 -12.35
C PRO A 157 -39.06 47.34 -13.26
N GLY A 158 -38.59 47.19 -14.49
CA GLY A 158 -38.53 48.32 -15.41
C GLY A 158 -37.85 47.99 -16.73
N ARG A 159 -37.88 48.94 -17.67
CA ARG A 159 -37.20 48.85 -18.96
C ARG A 159 -35.83 49.51 -18.87
N LEU A 160 -34.79 48.83 -19.34
CA LEU A 160 -33.43 49.35 -19.38
C LEU A 160 -33.29 50.29 -20.57
N ASP A 161 -33.38 51.61 -20.34
CA ASP A 161 -33.37 52.58 -21.44
C ASP A 161 -31.94 52.92 -21.88
N LYS A 162 -30.97 52.88 -20.97
CA LYS A 162 -29.55 53.08 -21.30
C LYS A 162 -28.63 52.22 -20.43
N LEU A 163 -27.62 51.62 -21.04
CA LEU A 163 -26.53 50.94 -20.35
C LEU A 163 -25.27 51.80 -20.52
N TYR A 164 -24.79 52.41 -19.44
CA TYR A 164 -23.56 53.20 -19.47
C TYR A 164 -22.33 52.29 -19.70
N VAL A 165 -22.41 51.03 -19.28
CA VAL A 165 -21.40 50.00 -19.54
C VAL A 165 -21.94 48.99 -20.56
N ASP A 166 -21.61 49.20 -21.82
CA ASP A 166 -22.21 48.50 -22.96
C ASP A 166 -21.43 47.25 -23.42
N TYR A 167 -20.21 47.00 -22.94
CA TYR A 167 -19.44 45.79 -23.24
C TYR A 167 -18.72 45.22 -22.01
N THR A 168 -18.30 43.96 -22.09
CA THR A 168 -17.52 43.28 -21.03
C THR A 168 -16.05 43.67 -21.10
N GLY A 169 -15.34 43.58 -19.97
CA GLY A 169 -13.94 43.96 -19.82
C GLY A 169 -13.71 45.40 -19.36
N VAL A 170 -14.77 46.19 -19.20
CA VAL A 170 -14.69 47.55 -18.68
C VAL A 170 -14.38 47.52 -17.17
N PRO A 171 -13.33 48.22 -16.71
CA PRO A 171 -13.11 48.45 -15.30
C PRO A 171 -14.07 49.54 -14.80
N VAL A 172 -14.70 49.30 -13.65
CA VAL A 172 -15.62 50.24 -13.00
C VAL A 172 -15.22 50.44 -11.53
N GLN A 173 -15.48 51.64 -11.03
CA GLN A 173 -15.26 52.03 -9.64
C GLN A 173 -16.58 52.03 -8.87
N LYS A 174 -16.48 52.02 -7.54
CA LYS A 174 -17.66 52.19 -6.68
C LYS A 174 -18.27 53.58 -6.93
N GLY A 175 -19.56 53.61 -7.24
CA GLY A 175 -20.32 54.82 -7.53
C GLY A 175 -20.42 55.16 -9.01
N ASP A 176 -19.82 54.39 -9.92
CA ASP A 176 -19.98 54.63 -11.37
C ASP A 176 -21.43 54.37 -11.81
N HIS A 177 -21.92 55.16 -12.76
CA HIS A 177 -23.22 54.95 -13.40
C HIS A 177 -23.19 53.68 -14.23
N MET A 178 -24.09 52.73 -13.97
CA MET A 178 -24.12 51.44 -14.68
C MET A 178 -25.31 51.38 -15.65
N VAL A 179 -26.52 51.66 -15.16
CA VAL A 179 -27.77 51.52 -15.91
C VAL A 179 -28.70 52.68 -15.63
N TYR A 180 -29.41 53.13 -16.66
CA TYR A 180 -30.57 54.00 -16.56
C TYR A 180 -31.83 53.18 -16.84
N ILE A 181 -32.69 53.03 -15.84
CA ILE A 181 -33.90 52.18 -15.92
C ILE A 181 -35.15 53.05 -15.78
N TYR A 182 -36.09 52.89 -16.70
CA TYR A 182 -37.46 53.41 -16.58
C TYR A 182 -38.30 52.45 -15.76
N SER A 183 -38.95 52.92 -14.69
CA SER A 183 -39.78 52.07 -13.81
C SER A 183 -41.12 52.74 -13.47
N PRO A 184 -42.24 52.23 -14.01
CA PRO A 184 -43.57 52.72 -13.66
C PRO A 184 -43.90 52.49 -12.18
N GLU A 185 -43.47 51.37 -11.61
CA GLU A 185 -43.73 51.05 -10.21
C GLU A 185 -43.01 52.01 -9.26
N LEU A 186 -41.79 52.40 -9.63
CA LEU A 186 -41.07 53.43 -8.89
C LEU A 186 -41.79 54.77 -8.95
N LEU A 187 -42.24 55.19 -10.13
CA LEU A 187 -42.98 56.44 -10.29
C LEU A 187 -44.22 56.46 -9.38
N SER A 188 -45.01 55.39 -9.37
CA SER A 188 -46.18 55.27 -8.48
C SER A 188 -45.80 55.31 -7.00
N ALA A 189 -44.69 54.67 -6.59
CA ALA A 189 -44.22 54.70 -5.21
C ALA A 189 -43.70 56.09 -4.78
N GLN A 190 -43.12 56.86 -5.71
CA GLN A 190 -42.68 58.23 -5.44
C GLN A 190 -43.87 59.18 -5.30
N GLU A 191 -44.87 59.09 -6.19
CA GLU A 191 -46.12 59.86 -6.09
C GLU A 191 -46.85 59.59 -4.76
N GLU A 192 -46.84 58.34 -4.29
CA GLU A 192 -47.40 57.94 -3.00
C GLU A 192 -46.70 58.65 -1.82
N LEU A 193 -45.36 58.78 -1.84
CA LEU A 193 -44.63 59.54 -0.82
C LEU A 193 -44.96 61.04 -0.88
N LEU A 194 -45.00 61.62 -2.09
CA LEU A 194 -45.29 63.04 -2.28
C LEU A 194 -46.71 63.38 -1.80
N GLN A 195 -47.70 62.55 -2.11
CA GLN A 195 -49.07 62.71 -1.61
C GLN A 195 -49.17 62.55 -0.09
N ALA A 196 -48.46 61.57 0.49
CA ALA A 196 -48.42 61.39 1.94
C ALA A 196 -47.83 62.64 2.63
N ARG A 197 -46.78 63.23 2.06
CA ARG A 197 -46.17 64.47 2.57
C ARG A 197 -47.09 65.68 2.43
N GLU A 198 -47.73 65.85 1.27
CA GLU A 198 -48.68 66.93 1.05
C GLU A 198 -49.85 66.85 2.05
N ALA A 199 -50.33 65.65 2.37
CA ALA A 199 -51.35 65.43 3.39
C ALA A 199 -50.87 65.89 4.78
N VAL A 200 -49.63 65.57 5.18
CA VAL A 200 -49.05 66.08 6.44
C VAL A 200 -48.93 67.61 6.44
N GLU A 201 -48.46 68.21 5.34
CA GLU A 201 -48.32 69.66 5.21
C GLU A 201 -49.68 70.39 5.27
N ALA A 202 -50.73 69.83 4.67
CA ALA A 202 -52.08 70.35 4.75
C ALA A 202 -52.65 70.30 6.18
N LEU A 203 -52.26 69.29 6.96
CA LEU A 203 -52.69 69.08 8.35
C LEU A 203 -51.96 69.97 9.36
N VAL A 204 -50.89 70.66 8.98
CA VAL A 204 -50.22 71.70 9.80
C VAL A 204 -51.20 72.79 10.25
N ARG A 205 -52.32 72.97 9.53
CA ARG A 205 -53.39 73.93 9.84
C ARG A 205 -54.56 73.36 10.65
N SER A 206 -54.47 72.11 11.14
CA SER A 206 -55.57 71.41 11.82
C SER A 206 -55.22 70.95 13.25
N ASP A 207 -56.18 71.02 14.18
CA ASP A 207 -55.98 70.75 15.62
C ASP A 207 -56.13 69.26 16.04
N VAL A 208 -56.26 68.32 15.10
CA VAL A 208 -56.54 66.90 15.42
C VAL A 208 -55.26 66.06 15.44
N GLY A 209 -54.66 65.91 16.62
CA GLY A 209 -53.37 65.22 16.80
C GLY A 209 -53.30 63.78 16.25
N ILE A 210 -54.39 63.02 16.32
CA ILE A 210 -54.45 61.62 15.82
C ILE A 210 -54.30 61.56 14.30
N VAL A 211 -54.90 62.51 13.57
CA VAL A 211 -54.86 62.50 12.10
C VAL A 211 -53.45 62.83 11.62
N ARG A 212 -52.77 63.78 12.29
CA ARG A 212 -51.37 64.12 12.00
C ARG A 212 -50.43 62.94 12.22
N GLU A 213 -50.56 62.24 13.35
CA GLU A 213 -49.72 61.08 13.68
C GLU A 213 -49.87 59.95 12.65
N MET A 214 -51.10 59.64 12.21
CA MET A 214 -51.33 58.65 11.15
C MET A 214 -50.70 59.08 9.82
N SER A 215 -50.83 60.35 9.43
CA SER A 215 -50.23 60.87 8.19
C SER A 215 -48.70 60.86 8.24
N GLU A 216 -48.09 61.20 9.37
CA GLU A 216 -46.64 61.08 9.58
C GLU A 216 -46.18 59.61 9.48
N ALA A 217 -46.93 58.67 10.04
CA ALA A 217 -46.64 57.24 9.91
C ALA A 217 -46.69 56.76 8.45
N THR A 218 -47.62 57.27 7.64
CA THR A 218 -47.69 56.99 6.21
C THR A 218 -46.46 57.52 5.46
N VAL A 219 -45.99 58.73 5.78
CA VAL A 219 -44.74 59.26 5.19
C VAL A 219 -43.56 58.34 5.50
N VAL A 220 -43.42 57.90 6.75
CA VAL A 220 -42.36 56.98 7.16
C VAL A 220 -42.47 55.64 6.41
N ALA A 221 -43.68 55.10 6.26
CA ALA A 221 -43.91 53.85 5.51
C ALA A 221 -43.57 54.00 4.01
N SER A 222 -43.95 55.12 3.38
CA SER A 222 -43.64 55.39 1.98
C SER A 222 -42.14 55.62 1.75
N ARG A 223 -41.44 56.30 2.67
CA ARG A 223 -39.96 56.41 2.62
C ARG A 223 -39.31 55.04 2.71
N GLU A 224 -39.76 54.19 3.63
CA GLU A 224 -39.20 52.86 3.79
C GLU A 224 -39.47 51.98 2.57
N LYS A 225 -40.65 52.09 1.94
CA LYS A 225 -40.95 51.44 0.66
C LYS A 225 -39.96 51.83 -0.44
N LEU A 226 -39.69 53.12 -0.63
CA LEU A 226 -38.70 53.59 -1.61
C LEU A 226 -37.28 53.09 -1.31
N ARG A 227 -36.89 53.07 -0.03
CA ARG A 227 -35.61 52.52 0.41
C ARG A 227 -35.48 51.03 0.08
N LEU A 228 -36.55 50.25 0.28
CA LEU A 228 -36.61 48.82 -0.06
C LEU A 228 -36.61 48.57 -1.57
N LEU A 229 -37.16 49.49 -2.36
CA LEU A 229 -37.06 49.51 -3.82
C LEU A 229 -35.68 49.96 -4.32
N GLY A 230 -34.75 50.27 -3.41
CA GLY A 230 -33.34 50.48 -3.72
C GLY A 230 -32.95 51.93 -3.99
N LEU A 231 -33.79 52.91 -3.65
CA LEU A 231 -33.39 54.32 -3.68
C LEU A 231 -32.42 54.61 -2.53
N ALA A 232 -31.34 55.32 -2.82
CA ALA A 232 -30.41 55.79 -1.81
C ALA A 232 -31.10 56.87 -0.93
N PRO A 233 -30.76 56.98 0.36
CA PRO A 233 -31.33 58.01 1.24
C PRO A 233 -31.25 59.42 0.65
N GLU A 234 -30.14 59.74 -0.02
CA GLU A 234 -29.89 61.03 -0.67
C GLU A 234 -30.85 61.28 -1.84
N GLN A 235 -31.23 60.22 -2.57
CA GLN A 235 -32.21 60.31 -3.66
C GLN A 235 -33.62 60.55 -3.11
N ILE A 236 -33.97 59.93 -1.98
CA ILE A 236 -35.26 60.15 -1.31
C ILE A 236 -35.34 61.58 -0.76
N GLU A 237 -34.29 62.08 -0.13
CA GLU A 237 -34.22 63.47 0.33
C GLU A 237 -34.30 64.48 -0.81
N THR A 238 -33.68 64.16 -1.95
CA THR A 238 -33.77 65.00 -3.15
C THR A 238 -35.19 65.04 -3.70
N LEU A 239 -35.86 63.88 -3.85
CA LEU A 239 -37.27 63.78 -4.25
C LEU A 239 -38.18 64.59 -3.33
N GLU A 240 -37.93 64.51 -2.03
CA GLU A 240 -38.64 65.24 -1.00
C GLU A 240 -38.41 66.76 -1.04
N ALA A 241 -37.23 67.20 -1.45
CA ALA A 241 -36.89 68.61 -1.59
C ALA A 241 -37.40 69.21 -2.90
N THR A 242 -37.34 68.46 -4.00
CA THR A 242 -37.82 68.91 -5.32
C THR A 242 -39.33 68.82 -5.46
N GLY A 243 -39.98 67.88 -4.77
CA GLY A 243 -41.40 67.60 -4.90
C GLY A 243 -41.78 67.03 -6.27
N GLN A 244 -40.82 66.51 -7.03
CA GLN A 244 -41.03 66.01 -8.39
C GLN A 244 -40.64 64.54 -8.49
N ALA A 245 -41.60 63.70 -8.89
CA ALA A 245 -41.34 62.30 -9.15
C ALA A 245 -40.58 62.11 -10.48
N GLU A 246 -39.58 61.23 -10.48
CA GLU A 246 -38.81 60.83 -11.65
C GLU A 246 -39.24 59.43 -12.10
N ASP A 247 -39.43 59.28 -13.41
CA ASP A 247 -39.81 58.02 -14.04
C ASP A 247 -38.61 57.11 -14.36
N HIS A 248 -37.39 57.62 -14.18
CA HIS A 248 -36.14 56.89 -14.37
C HIS A 248 -35.28 56.86 -13.10
N LEU A 249 -34.46 55.83 -12.99
CA LEU A 249 -33.48 55.66 -11.93
C LEU A 249 -32.13 55.29 -12.52
N THR A 250 -31.06 55.85 -11.97
CA THR A 250 -29.71 55.37 -12.27
C THR A 250 -29.26 54.36 -11.23
N ILE A 251 -28.91 53.16 -11.67
CA ILE A 251 -28.27 52.13 -10.84
C ILE A 251 -26.76 52.34 -10.89
N TYR A 252 -26.14 52.41 -9.72
CA TYR A 252 -24.71 52.64 -9.54
C TYR A 252 -23.98 51.34 -9.16
N SER A 253 -22.66 51.30 -9.38
CA SER A 253 -21.85 50.17 -8.92
C SER A 253 -21.59 50.25 -7.40
N PRO A 254 -21.93 49.22 -6.60
CA PRO A 254 -21.66 49.21 -5.16
C PRO A 254 -20.20 48.88 -4.82
N VAL A 255 -19.45 48.31 -5.78
CA VAL A 255 -18.05 47.87 -5.62
C VAL A 255 -17.23 48.23 -6.86
N ALA A 256 -15.90 48.25 -6.72
CA ALA A 256 -14.99 48.35 -7.86
C ALA A 256 -14.71 46.93 -8.44
N GLY A 257 -14.50 46.84 -9.74
CA GLY A 257 -14.18 45.57 -10.41
C GLY A 257 -14.22 45.67 -11.94
N ILE A 258 -14.07 44.54 -12.62
CA ILE A 258 -14.16 44.44 -14.08
C ILE A 258 -15.45 43.72 -14.46
N VAL A 259 -16.20 44.25 -15.43
CA VAL A 259 -17.44 43.62 -15.90
C VAL A 259 -17.12 42.37 -16.73
N ILE A 260 -17.33 41.18 -16.16
CA ILE A 260 -17.03 39.91 -16.83
C ILE A 260 -18.22 39.36 -17.64
N HIS A 261 -19.44 39.66 -17.19
CA HIS A 261 -20.66 39.30 -17.92
C HIS A 261 -21.65 40.47 -17.94
N LYS A 262 -22.24 40.69 -19.10
CA LYS A 262 -23.39 41.56 -19.32
C LYS A 262 -24.59 40.68 -19.69
N ASN A 263 -25.51 40.52 -18.75
CA ASN A 263 -26.67 39.63 -18.87
C ASN A 263 -27.92 40.36 -19.42
N ALA A 264 -27.84 41.67 -19.59
CA ALA A 264 -28.93 42.51 -20.06
C ALA A 264 -28.55 43.34 -21.30
N GLN A 265 -29.57 43.75 -22.06
CA GLN A 265 -29.42 44.61 -23.24
C GLN A 265 -30.30 45.85 -23.10
N GLU A 266 -29.91 46.94 -23.75
CA GLU A 266 -30.76 48.14 -23.84
C GLU A 266 -32.11 47.78 -24.50
N GLY A 267 -33.19 48.38 -24.00
CA GLY A 267 -34.57 48.10 -24.36
C GLY A 267 -35.19 46.88 -23.66
N MET A 268 -34.41 46.05 -22.97
CA MET A 268 -34.90 44.87 -22.27
C MET A 268 -35.71 45.26 -21.03
N TYR A 269 -36.79 44.54 -20.75
CA TYR A 269 -37.53 44.67 -19.50
C TYR A 269 -36.96 43.69 -18.46
N VAL A 270 -36.70 44.16 -17.24
CA VAL A 270 -36.17 43.37 -16.13
C VAL A 270 -37.16 43.34 -14.96
N SER A 271 -37.12 42.25 -14.20
CA SER A 271 -37.84 42.12 -12.93
C SER A 271 -36.90 42.32 -11.74
N THR A 272 -37.44 42.62 -10.56
CA THR A 272 -36.64 42.66 -9.32
C THR A 272 -35.83 41.36 -9.13
N GLY A 273 -34.55 41.51 -8.79
CA GLY A 273 -33.60 40.40 -8.67
C GLY A 273 -32.94 39.96 -9.98
N SER A 274 -33.38 40.47 -11.14
CA SER A 274 -32.74 40.13 -12.42
C SER A 274 -31.29 40.61 -12.44
N ARG A 275 -30.36 39.71 -12.74
CA ARG A 275 -28.93 40.01 -12.84
C ARG A 275 -28.65 40.75 -14.15
N ILE A 276 -28.13 41.97 -14.04
CA ILE A 276 -27.78 42.84 -15.16
C ILE A 276 -26.30 42.67 -15.50
N TYR A 277 -25.43 42.81 -14.50
CA TYR A 277 -23.97 42.68 -14.65
C TYR A 277 -23.37 41.72 -13.64
N THR A 278 -22.22 41.21 -14.02
CA THR A 278 -21.31 40.49 -13.14
C THR A 278 -19.97 41.20 -13.13
N LEU A 279 -19.51 41.60 -11.95
CA LEU A 279 -18.21 42.19 -11.73
C LEU A 279 -17.30 41.16 -11.05
N ALA A 280 -16.03 41.17 -11.43
CA ALA A 280 -14.99 40.42 -10.75
C ALA A 280 -13.85 41.37 -10.33
N ASP A 281 -13.39 41.24 -9.10
CA ASP A 281 -12.11 41.78 -8.68
C ASP A 281 -11.00 40.79 -9.09
N LEU A 282 -10.20 41.17 -10.09
CA LEU A 282 -9.11 40.35 -10.65
C LEU A 282 -7.76 40.56 -9.95
N SER A 283 -7.70 41.31 -8.85
CA SER A 283 -6.47 41.52 -8.07
C SER A 283 -5.92 40.22 -7.48
N GLN A 284 -6.78 39.21 -7.34
CA GLN A 284 -6.45 37.84 -6.96
C GLN A 284 -7.23 36.89 -7.88
N VAL A 285 -6.60 35.81 -8.31
CA VAL A 285 -7.20 34.82 -9.22
C VAL A 285 -7.02 33.42 -8.66
N TRP A 286 -7.90 32.51 -9.08
CA TRP A 286 -7.75 31.10 -8.80
C TRP A 286 -7.03 30.42 -9.95
N VAL A 287 -6.10 29.54 -9.63
CA VAL A 287 -5.50 28.65 -10.61
C VAL A 287 -6.05 27.26 -10.33
N LYS A 288 -6.92 26.76 -11.22
CA LYS A 288 -7.57 25.46 -11.12
C LYS A 288 -6.70 24.44 -11.86
N LEU A 289 -5.97 23.63 -11.09
CA LEU A 289 -5.04 22.62 -11.58
C LEU A 289 -5.66 21.22 -11.51
N ASP A 290 -5.25 20.35 -12.43
CA ASP A 290 -5.58 18.93 -12.42
C ASP A 290 -4.41 18.12 -11.86
N ALA A 291 -4.61 17.49 -10.70
CA ALA A 291 -3.68 16.53 -10.12
C ALA A 291 -4.14 15.10 -10.42
N TYR A 292 -3.23 14.25 -10.90
CA TYR A 292 -3.52 12.82 -11.08
C TYR A 292 -3.67 12.12 -9.73
N GLU A 293 -4.51 11.09 -9.68
CA GLU A 293 -4.72 10.25 -8.48
C GLU A 293 -3.41 9.71 -7.89
N SER A 294 -2.44 9.34 -8.73
CA SER A 294 -1.12 8.85 -8.29
C SER A 294 -0.29 9.89 -7.54
N ASP A 295 -0.52 11.17 -7.82
CA ASP A 295 0.31 12.28 -7.34
C ASP A 295 -0.27 12.91 -6.07
N LEU A 296 -1.53 12.61 -5.73
CA LEU A 296 -2.21 13.10 -4.51
C LEU A 296 -1.49 12.70 -3.22
N ILE A 297 -0.66 11.67 -3.26
CA ILE A 297 0.21 11.29 -2.13
C ILE A 297 1.10 12.48 -1.72
N TRP A 298 1.49 13.33 -2.69
CA TRP A 298 2.43 14.42 -2.53
C TRP A 298 1.81 15.81 -2.40
N VAL A 299 0.50 15.94 -2.70
CA VAL A 299 -0.20 17.24 -2.72
C VAL A 299 -0.90 17.50 -1.40
N ARG A 300 -0.62 18.63 -0.75
CA ARG A 300 -1.18 19.05 0.55
C ARG A 300 -1.59 20.53 0.54
N TYR A 301 -2.50 20.88 1.44
CA TYR A 301 -3.00 22.26 1.64
C TYR A 301 -1.88 23.20 2.09
N GLY A 302 -1.74 24.38 1.50
CA GLY A 302 -0.71 25.34 1.90
C GLY A 302 0.64 25.17 1.21
N GLN A 303 0.84 24.13 0.39
CA GLN A 303 2.06 24.02 -0.41
C GLN A 303 2.15 25.18 -1.41
N THR A 304 3.37 25.66 -1.62
CA THR A 304 3.66 26.63 -2.67
C THR A 304 3.69 25.94 -4.03
N VAL A 305 3.01 26.54 -4.99
CA VAL A 305 2.94 26.10 -6.38
C VAL A 305 3.61 27.15 -7.26
N GLU A 306 4.60 26.73 -8.04
CA GLU A 306 5.16 27.55 -9.11
C GLU A 306 4.44 27.25 -10.40
N PHE A 307 4.03 28.27 -11.14
CA PHE A 307 3.38 28.08 -12.43
C PHE A 307 3.82 29.10 -13.46
N THR A 308 3.72 28.70 -14.71
CA THR A 308 4.05 29.51 -15.88
C THR A 308 2.87 29.52 -16.84
N THR A 309 2.73 30.58 -17.61
CA THR A 309 1.70 30.72 -18.62
C THR A 309 2.36 30.91 -19.98
N ILE A 310 1.70 30.45 -21.05
CA ILE A 310 2.23 30.61 -22.42
C ILE A 310 2.23 32.09 -22.83
N SER A 311 1.32 32.89 -22.26
CA SER A 311 1.18 34.32 -22.57
C SER A 311 2.31 35.17 -21.99
N HIS A 312 3.05 34.67 -20.99
CA HIS A 312 4.20 35.35 -20.37
C HIS A 312 5.38 34.37 -20.25
N PRO A 313 6.05 34.03 -21.37
CA PRO A 313 7.13 33.05 -21.36
C PRO A 313 8.33 33.54 -20.55
N GLY A 314 8.88 32.68 -19.69
CA GLY A 314 10.04 32.98 -18.85
C GLY A 314 9.71 33.66 -17.51
N GLU A 315 8.47 34.11 -17.30
CA GLU A 315 8.01 34.62 -16.01
C GLU A 315 7.40 33.48 -15.19
N THR A 316 7.85 33.33 -13.94
CA THR A 316 7.31 32.34 -12.99
C THR A 316 6.44 33.05 -11.97
N PHE A 317 5.22 32.56 -11.82
CA PHE A 317 4.27 33.01 -10.82
C PHE A 317 4.19 31.99 -9.69
N THR A 318 3.88 32.45 -8.49
CA THR A 318 3.73 31.60 -7.31
C THR A 318 2.31 31.73 -6.77
N GLY A 319 1.76 30.62 -6.28
CA GLY A 319 0.49 30.60 -5.58
C GLY A 319 0.50 29.55 -4.47
N THR A 320 -0.56 29.53 -3.65
CA THR A 320 -0.67 28.60 -2.52
C THR A 320 -1.87 27.68 -2.70
N ILE A 321 -1.70 26.38 -2.48
CA ILE A 321 -2.80 25.41 -2.55
C ILE A 321 -3.83 25.73 -1.48
N ALA A 322 -5.00 26.19 -1.91
CA ALA A 322 -6.07 26.64 -1.03
C ALA A 322 -7.15 25.56 -0.85
N PHE A 323 -7.37 24.73 -1.86
CA PHE A 323 -8.40 23.69 -1.83
C PHE A 323 -8.04 22.49 -2.69
N ILE A 324 -8.32 21.29 -2.20
CA ILE A 324 -8.18 20.03 -2.93
C ILE A 324 -9.55 19.38 -2.95
N ASP A 325 -10.11 19.21 -4.14
CA ASP A 325 -11.46 18.68 -4.31
C ASP A 325 -11.57 17.26 -3.70
N PRO A 326 -12.56 16.98 -2.83
CA PRO A 326 -12.74 15.64 -2.26
C PRO A 326 -13.21 14.62 -3.30
N ILE A 327 -13.67 15.06 -4.48
CA ILE A 327 -14.23 14.21 -5.52
C ILE A 327 -13.24 14.02 -6.67
N LEU A 328 -12.99 12.76 -7.02
CA LEU A 328 -12.25 12.38 -8.22
C LEU A 328 -13.13 12.53 -9.45
N THR A 329 -12.65 13.22 -10.48
CA THR A 329 -13.34 13.30 -11.77
C THR A 329 -13.21 11.96 -12.51
N PRO A 330 -14.29 11.19 -12.76
CA PRO A 330 -14.17 9.83 -13.26
C PRO A 330 -13.56 9.71 -14.66
N GLY A 331 -13.80 10.69 -15.53
CA GLY A 331 -13.34 10.66 -16.93
C GLY A 331 -11.84 10.85 -17.09
N THR A 332 -11.24 11.74 -16.30
CA THR A 332 -9.80 12.07 -16.35
C THR A 332 -8.99 11.38 -15.25
N ARG A 333 -9.66 10.81 -14.23
CA ARG A 333 -9.04 10.35 -12.97
C ARG A 333 -8.14 11.42 -12.34
N THR A 334 -8.57 12.68 -12.42
CA THR A 334 -7.91 13.81 -11.78
C THR A 334 -8.76 14.39 -10.66
N VAL A 335 -8.08 14.99 -9.70
CA VAL A 335 -8.68 15.80 -8.64
C VAL A 335 -8.33 17.26 -8.93
N LYS A 336 -9.33 18.14 -8.77
CA LYS A 336 -9.14 19.57 -8.95
C LYS A 336 -8.42 20.15 -7.73
N VAL A 337 -7.29 20.80 -7.97
CA VAL A 337 -6.49 21.50 -6.96
C VAL A 337 -6.58 22.99 -7.26
N ARG A 338 -7.17 23.74 -6.33
CA ARG A 338 -7.32 25.19 -6.45
C ARG A 338 -6.17 25.88 -5.71
N VAL A 339 -5.52 26.78 -6.42
CA VAL A 339 -4.39 27.56 -5.93
C VAL A 339 -4.77 29.04 -5.94
N ASN A 340 -4.57 29.72 -4.81
CA ASN A 340 -4.74 31.17 -4.72
C ASN A 340 -3.47 31.85 -5.25
N ALA A 341 -3.61 32.70 -6.28
CA ALA A 341 -2.50 33.43 -6.89
C ALA A 341 -2.74 34.95 -6.85
N PRO A 342 -1.78 35.74 -6.33
CA PRO A 342 -1.87 37.20 -6.37
C PRO A 342 -1.72 37.72 -7.80
N ASN A 343 -2.52 38.72 -8.17
CA ASN A 343 -2.56 39.29 -9.52
C ASN A 343 -2.69 40.83 -9.50
N ALA A 344 -1.96 41.50 -8.61
CA ALA A 344 -2.01 42.96 -8.47
C ALA A 344 -1.67 43.71 -9.77
N ALA A 345 -0.80 43.14 -10.62
CA ALA A 345 -0.42 43.72 -11.91
C ALA A 345 -1.40 43.39 -13.06
N GLY A 346 -2.44 42.57 -12.83
CA GLY A 346 -3.43 42.20 -13.85
C GLY A 346 -2.88 41.38 -15.03
N LYS A 347 -1.70 40.77 -14.87
CA LYS A 347 -1.04 39.98 -15.92
C LYS A 347 -1.74 38.65 -16.17
N LEU A 348 -2.30 38.06 -15.12
CA LEU A 348 -3.00 36.79 -15.15
C LEU A 348 -4.46 37.05 -15.51
N LYS A 349 -4.92 36.51 -16.64
CA LYS A 349 -6.30 36.65 -17.08
C LYS A 349 -7.02 35.30 -16.98
N PRO A 350 -8.27 35.27 -16.49
CA PRO A 350 -9.11 34.08 -16.51
C PRO A 350 -9.19 33.47 -17.93
N GLY A 351 -9.18 32.15 -18.01
CA GLY A 351 -9.10 31.36 -19.25
C GLY A 351 -7.67 31.10 -19.76
N MET A 352 -6.63 31.67 -19.15
CA MET A 352 -5.24 31.33 -19.52
C MET A 352 -4.89 29.91 -19.06
N PHE A 353 -4.26 29.13 -19.94
CA PHE A 353 -3.67 27.85 -19.55
C PHE A 353 -2.39 28.04 -18.78
N VAL A 354 -2.19 27.19 -17.78
CA VAL A 354 -0.99 27.19 -16.94
C VAL A 354 -0.35 25.81 -16.89
N LYS A 355 0.97 25.83 -16.72
CA LYS A 355 1.76 24.65 -16.31
C LYS A 355 2.30 24.93 -14.93
N ALA A 356 1.96 24.07 -13.99
CA ALA A 356 2.31 24.20 -12.60
C ALA A 356 3.24 23.07 -12.16
N ILE A 357 4.14 23.38 -11.23
CA ILE A 357 5.04 22.44 -10.59
C ILE A 357 4.91 22.64 -9.09
N VAL A 358 4.61 21.57 -8.38
CA VAL A 358 4.70 21.50 -6.92
C VAL A 358 5.91 20.66 -6.57
N ARG A 359 6.78 21.20 -5.70
CA ARG A 359 7.95 20.49 -5.18
C ARG A 359 7.68 20.08 -3.75
N ALA A 360 7.40 18.80 -3.53
CA ALA A 360 7.17 18.25 -2.21
C ALA A 360 8.47 17.60 -1.69
N GLN A 361 8.98 18.05 -0.55
CA GLN A 361 10.06 17.32 0.13
C GLN A 361 9.47 16.09 0.82
N VAL A 362 10.18 14.96 0.73
CA VAL A 362 9.69 13.69 1.27
C VAL A 362 10.60 13.22 2.40
N ALA A 363 9.98 13.00 3.57
CA ALA A 363 10.61 12.44 4.75
C ALA A 363 10.45 10.90 4.83
N ALA A 364 11.09 10.26 5.82
CA ALA A 364 10.88 8.85 6.10
C ALA A 364 9.39 8.49 6.22
N GLY A 365 9.02 7.31 5.70
CA GLY A 365 7.64 6.85 5.63
C GLY A 365 6.81 7.41 4.46
N GLY A 366 7.42 8.17 3.54
CA GLY A 366 6.75 8.67 2.32
C GLY A 366 5.76 9.80 2.60
N LYS A 367 5.99 10.58 3.65
CA LYS A 367 5.16 11.72 4.04
C LYS A 367 5.75 13.03 3.53
N VAL A 368 4.88 13.99 3.22
CA VAL A 368 5.25 15.31 2.73
C VAL A 368 5.72 16.19 3.88
N MET A 369 6.87 16.83 3.69
CA MET A 369 7.46 17.80 4.61
C MET A 369 7.52 19.16 3.92
N ASP A 370 7.16 20.21 4.66
CA ASP A 370 7.47 21.59 4.29
C ASP A 370 8.11 22.28 5.50
N PRO A 371 9.40 22.68 5.41
CA PRO A 371 10.09 23.36 6.51
C PRO A 371 9.39 24.64 6.98
N HIS A 372 8.64 25.32 6.10
CA HIS A 372 7.97 26.58 6.45
C HIS A 372 6.65 26.37 7.20
N LEU A 373 6.10 25.17 7.17
CA LEU A 373 4.81 24.81 7.79
C LEU A 373 5.00 23.89 9.00
N ALA A 374 6.18 23.29 9.19
CA ALA A 374 6.43 22.42 10.35
C ALA A 374 6.24 23.17 11.68
N GLY A 375 5.40 22.63 12.58
CA GLY A 375 5.13 23.21 13.89
C GLY A 375 4.19 24.42 13.90
N LYS A 376 3.66 24.84 12.74
CA LYS A 376 2.81 26.02 12.61
C LYS A 376 1.32 25.70 12.68
N TRP A 377 0.52 26.75 12.80
CA TRP A 377 -0.93 26.71 12.85
C TRP A 377 -1.51 27.38 11.62
N MET A 378 -2.41 26.70 10.91
CA MET A 378 -3.00 27.20 9.68
C MET A 378 -4.53 27.06 9.66
N CYS A 379 -5.19 27.96 8.94
CA CYS A 379 -6.63 27.89 8.75
C CYS A 379 -6.97 26.91 7.62
N ARG A 380 -7.97 26.03 7.84
CA ARG A 380 -8.49 25.13 6.79
C ARG A 380 -9.06 25.86 5.58
N MET A 381 -9.69 27.02 5.80
CA MET A 381 -10.38 27.77 4.76
C MET A 381 -9.51 28.83 4.11
N HIS A 382 -8.47 29.29 4.81
CA HIS A 382 -7.54 30.34 4.37
C HIS A 382 -6.10 29.85 4.58
N PRO A 383 -5.59 28.92 3.75
CA PRO A 383 -4.27 28.31 3.96
C PRO A 383 -3.10 29.30 3.90
N GLU A 384 -3.30 30.49 3.34
CA GLU A 384 -2.37 31.61 3.40
C GLU A 384 -2.17 32.19 4.82
N ILE A 385 -3.11 31.95 5.74
CA ILE A 385 -3.01 32.41 7.12
C ILE A 385 -2.30 31.35 7.95
N VAL A 386 -1.01 31.58 8.18
CA VAL A 386 -0.14 30.72 9.00
C VAL A 386 0.38 31.51 10.19
N LYS A 387 0.24 30.96 11.40
CA LYS A 387 0.69 31.55 12.66
C LYS A 387 1.60 30.59 13.43
N GLU A 388 2.45 31.14 14.29
CA GLU A 388 3.41 30.38 15.12
C GLU A 388 2.74 29.67 16.32
N GLY A 389 1.51 30.07 16.70
CA GLY A 389 0.81 29.53 17.86
C GLY A 389 -0.69 29.34 17.62
N PRO A 390 -1.38 28.66 18.55
CA PRO A 390 -2.82 28.49 18.49
C PRO A 390 -3.52 29.86 18.48
N GLY A 391 -4.62 29.95 17.76
CA GLY A 391 -5.37 31.19 17.63
C GLY A 391 -6.54 31.03 16.66
N VAL A 392 -7.08 32.16 16.23
CA VAL A 392 -8.14 32.22 15.22
C VAL A 392 -7.62 32.81 13.92
N CYS A 393 -8.28 32.45 12.82
CA CYS A 393 -8.04 33.02 11.50
C CYS A 393 -8.52 34.48 11.44
N ASP A 394 -7.72 35.36 10.83
CA ASP A 394 -8.03 36.80 10.72
C ASP A 394 -9.15 37.11 9.71
N ILE A 395 -9.52 36.13 8.88
CA ILE A 395 -10.53 36.29 7.82
C ILE A 395 -11.88 35.68 8.23
N CYS A 396 -11.87 34.47 8.79
CA CYS A 396 -13.10 33.73 9.11
C CYS A 396 -13.30 33.40 10.59
N GLU A 397 -12.41 33.87 11.46
CA GLU A 397 -12.50 33.72 12.92
C GLU A 397 -12.53 32.27 13.45
N MET A 398 -12.37 31.28 12.56
CA MET A 398 -12.31 29.87 12.96
C MET A 398 -10.97 29.54 13.65
N PRO A 399 -10.95 28.57 14.58
CA PRO A 399 -9.72 28.10 15.19
C PRO A 399 -8.72 27.60 14.14
N LEU A 400 -7.46 27.97 14.31
CA LEU A 400 -6.38 27.42 13.51
C LEU A 400 -6.11 25.97 13.93
N GLU A 401 -5.75 25.14 12.95
CA GLU A 401 -5.35 23.76 13.16
C GLU A 401 -3.84 23.63 13.01
N ARG A 402 -3.25 22.68 13.73
CA ARG A 402 -1.86 22.31 13.53
C ARG A 402 -1.64 21.79 12.10
N THR A 403 -0.56 22.22 11.46
CA THR A 403 -0.22 21.74 10.11
C THR A 403 -0.06 20.21 10.08
N GLU A 404 0.31 19.59 11.21
CA GLU A 404 0.43 18.14 11.32
C GLU A 404 -0.89 17.38 11.12
N SER A 405 -2.02 17.92 11.61
CA SER A 405 -3.34 17.30 11.39
C SER A 405 -3.82 17.43 9.95
N LEU A 406 -3.21 18.31 9.16
CA LEU A 406 -3.50 18.53 7.74
C LEU A 406 -2.60 17.70 6.82
N GLY A 407 -1.84 16.76 7.40
CA GLY A 407 -1.06 15.78 6.65
C GLY A 407 0.39 16.18 6.39
N TYR A 408 0.87 17.25 7.03
CA TYR A 408 2.31 17.55 7.12
C TYR A 408 2.96 16.77 8.25
N VAL A 409 4.24 16.49 8.08
CA VAL A 409 5.05 15.97 9.16
C VAL A 409 5.73 17.15 9.83
N GLY A 410 5.22 17.52 11.00
CA GLY A 410 5.88 18.42 11.94
C GLY A 410 7.00 17.67 12.62
N ILE A 411 8.08 17.42 11.89
CA ILE A 411 9.31 16.94 12.50
C ILE A 411 10.39 17.91 12.08
N ASP A 412 11.08 18.42 13.09
CA ASP A 412 12.33 19.14 12.97
C ASP A 412 13.25 18.44 11.95
N PRO A 413 13.68 19.11 10.86
CA PRO A 413 14.53 18.51 9.84
C PRO A 413 15.85 17.96 10.39
N ASP A 414 16.30 18.45 11.54
CA ASP A 414 17.50 17.95 12.22
C ASP A 414 17.23 16.68 13.06
N LYS A 415 15.96 16.35 13.35
CA LYS A 415 15.52 15.15 14.09
C LYS A 415 14.78 14.13 13.24
N THR A 416 14.54 14.42 11.97
CA THR A 416 13.80 13.53 11.07
C THR A 416 14.75 12.55 10.40
N ASP A 417 14.50 11.25 10.56
CA ASP A 417 15.28 10.24 9.86
C ASP A 417 15.17 10.42 8.35
N LYS A 418 16.32 10.52 7.69
CA LYS A 418 16.40 10.59 6.23
C LYS A 418 15.93 9.25 5.64
N PRO A 419 15.03 9.26 4.64
CA PRO A 419 14.59 8.03 3.99
C PRO A 419 15.75 7.39 3.24
N LEU A 420 15.80 6.06 3.26
CA LEU A 420 16.68 5.28 2.39
C LEU A 420 16.13 5.34 0.97
N VAL A 421 16.94 5.75 0.00
CA VAL A 421 16.48 5.96 -1.38
C VAL A 421 17.37 5.27 -2.41
N ILE A 422 16.76 4.88 -3.53
CA ILE A 422 17.45 4.32 -4.69
C ILE A 422 16.93 4.94 -5.98
N LEU A 423 17.77 5.00 -7.01
CA LEU A 423 17.37 5.46 -8.33
C LEU A 423 16.28 4.57 -8.92
N ALA A 424 15.28 5.19 -9.55
CA ALA A 424 14.18 4.48 -10.20
C ALA A 424 14.66 3.53 -11.31
N THR A 425 15.81 3.83 -11.93
CA THR A 425 16.41 2.97 -12.97
C THR A 425 17.03 1.69 -12.43
N ALA A 426 17.37 1.63 -11.13
CA ALA A 426 17.95 0.44 -10.51
C ALA A 426 16.91 -0.66 -10.27
N VAL A 427 15.64 -0.29 -10.20
CA VAL A 427 14.52 -1.19 -9.89
C VAL A 427 14.00 -1.88 -11.15
N LEU A 428 13.94 -3.21 -11.12
CA LEU A 428 13.12 -4.01 -12.04
C LEU A 428 11.80 -4.34 -11.35
N ARG A 429 10.68 -3.93 -11.93
CA ARG A 429 9.36 -4.11 -11.32
C ARG A 429 8.45 -4.98 -12.19
N THR A 430 7.84 -6.01 -11.60
CA THR A 430 6.78 -6.81 -12.24
C THR A 430 5.55 -6.94 -11.36
N GLY A 431 4.46 -6.34 -11.83
CA GLY A 431 3.24 -6.24 -11.04
C GLY A 431 3.53 -5.55 -9.71
N THR A 432 3.45 -6.31 -8.62
CA THR A 432 3.70 -5.85 -7.25
C THR A 432 5.13 -6.09 -6.74
N ARG A 433 5.94 -6.88 -7.46
CA ARG A 433 7.30 -7.25 -7.02
C ARG A 433 8.32 -6.26 -7.54
N ALA A 434 9.32 -5.95 -6.72
CA ALA A 434 10.45 -5.11 -7.08
C ALA A 434 11.76 -5.83 -6.76
N ILE A 435 12.63 -5.95 -7.77
CA ILE A 435 13.92 -6.62 -7.65
C ILE A 435 15.02 -5.60 -8.00
N VAL A 436 16.10 -5.65 -7.22
CA VAL A 436 17.33 -4.90 -7.46
C VAL A 436 18.53 -5.84 -7.39
N TYR A 437 19.59 -5.51 -8.12
CA TYR A 437 20.83 -6.27 -8.08
C TYR A 437 21.87 -5.51 -7.25
N VAL A 438 22.38 -6.16 -6.19
CA VAL A 438 23.39 -5.59 -5.28
C VAL A 438 24.75 -6.22 -5.58
N GLU A 439 25.77 -5.39 -5.78
CA GLU A 439 27.16 -5.80 -5.96
C GLU A 439 27.77 -6.26 -4.62
N LYS A 440 28.41 -7.43 -4.61
CA LYS A 440 29.16 -7.92 -3.44
C LYS A 440 30.54 -7.26 -3.41
N PRO A 441 30.90 -6.54 -2.33
CA PRO A 441 32.17 -5.81 -2.27
C PRO A 441 33.42 -6.70 -2.22
N ASP A 442 33.34 -7.89 -1.63
CA ASP A 442 34.50 -8.76 -1.34
C ASP A 442 34.59 -10.00 -2.25
N ALA A 443 33.99 -9.97 -3.44
CA ALA A 443 34.03 -11.09 -4.38
C ALA A 443 35.29 -11.02 -5.29
N GLU A 444 35.90 -12.17 -5.59
CA GLU A 444 37.07 -12.28 -6.48
C GLU A 444 36.80 -11.75 -7.89
N GLU A 445 35.55 -11.89 -8.35
CA GLU A 445 35.04 -11.36 -9.61
C GLU A 445 33.80 -10.50 -9.34
N PRO A 446 33.45 -9.55 -10.23
CA PRO A 446 32.18 -8.84 -10.15
C PRO A 446 30.97 -9.77 -9.97
N THR A 447 30.43 -9.75 -8.76
CA THR A 447 29.30 -10.59 -8.37
C THR A 447 28.12 -9.75 -7.94
N PHE A 448 26.96 -10.06 -8.50
CA PHE A 448 25.70 -9.36 -8.26
C PHE A 448 24.65 -10.33 -7.71
N VAL A 449 23.94 -9.91 -6.66
CA VAL A 449 22.87 -10.69 -6.03
C VAL A 449 21.54 -9.97 -6.22
N GLY A 450 20.57 -10.66 -6.82
CA GLY A 450 19.19 -10.20 -6.91
C GLY A 450 18.51 -10.24 -5.54
N ARG A 451 18.05 -9.09 -5.05
CA ARG A 451 17.24 -8.95 -3.83
C ARG A 451 15.85 -8.45 -4.18
N GLU A 452 14.83 -9.08 -3.60
CA GLU A 452 13.45 -8.60 -3.64
C GLU A 452 13.25 -7.59 -2.52
N ILE A 453 12.81 -6.39 -2.89
CA ILE A 453 12.74 -5.24 -1.99
C ILE A 453 11.33 -4.69 -1.92
N LEU A 454 11.01 -4.03 -0.81
CA LEU A 454 9.77 -3.27 -0.68
C LEU A 454 10.03 -1.80 -0.94
N LEU A 455 9.27 -1.26 -1.89
CA LEU A 455 9.34 0.14 -2.29
C LEU A 455 8.17 0.92 -1.69
N GLY A 456 8.49 2.12 -1.22
CA GLY A 456 7.53 3.18 -0.97
C GLY A 456 7.18 3.94 -2.25
N PRO A 457 6.44 5.06 -2.10
CA PRO A 457 6.04 5.88 -3.23
C PRO A 457 7.25 6.50 -3.95
N ARG A 458 7.12 6.70 -5.26
CA ARG A 458 8.16 7.28 -6.12
C ARG A 458 8.23 8.79 -5.92
N ALA A 459 9.40 9.31 -5.57
CA ALA A 459 9.66 10.73 -5.43
C ALA A 459 10.68 11.19 -6.49
N GLY A 460 10.17 11.74 -7.61
CA GLY A 460 11.00 12.15 -8.74
C GLY A 460 11.73 10.96 -9.38
N ASP A 461 13.06 11.01 -9.38
CA ASP A 461 13.92 9.95 -9.93
C ASP A 461 14.28 8.86 -8.91
N TYR A 462 13.72 8.92 -7.70
CA TYR A 462 14.02 7.99 -6.62
C TYR A 462 12.78 7.21 -6.17
N TYR A 463 13.01 5.97 -5.74
CA TYR A 463 12.09 5.26 -4.86
C TYR A 463 12.59 5.32 -3.43
N ILE A 464 11.66 5.47 -2.50
CA ILE A 464 11.93 5.26 -1.07
C ILE A 464 11.97 3.76 -0.85
N VAL A 465 13.00 3.26 -0.19
CA VAL A 465 13.12 1.85 0.16
C VAL A 465 12.56 1.66 1.56
N ARG A 466 11.58 0.75 1.70
CA ARG A 466 11.00 0.37 2.99
C ARG A 466 11.74 -0.81 3.62
N SER A 467 12.12 -1.79 2.80
CA SER A 467 12.82 -3.00 3.24
C SER A 467 13.68 -3.61 2.13
N GLY A 468 14.71 -4.37 2.51
CA GLY A 468 15.50 -5.23 1.64
C GLY A 468 16.87 -4.67 1.19
N LEU A 469 17.21 -3.45 1.60
CA LEU A 469 18.52 -2.83 1.37
C LEU A 469 19.03 -2.13 2.63
N ALA A 470 20.35 -2.01 2.73
CA ALA A 470 21.04 -1.23 3.74
C ALA A 470 21.69 0.02 3.11
N GLU A 471 21.96 1.02 3.95
CA GLU A 471 22.78 2.17 3.53
C GLU A 471 24.20 1.70 3.19
N GLY A 472 24.76 2.20 2.09
CA GLY A 472 26.06 1.79 1.57
C GLY A 472 26.03 0.59 0.61
N ASP A 473 24.93 -0.16 0.50
CA ASP A 473 24.78 -1.21 -0.52
C ASP A 473 25.02 -0.61 -1.92
N ARG A 474 25.72 -1.33 -2.80
CA ARG A 474 25.95 -0.88 -4.19
C ARG A 474 24.95 -1.52 -5.13
N VAL A 475 23.95 -0.77 -5.58
CA VAL A 475 22.88 -1.27 -6.46
C VAL A 475 23.18 -0.97 -7.93
N VAL A 476 22.87 -1.91 -8.82
CA VAL A 476 23.03 -1.76 -10.27
C VAL A 476 22.00 -0.78 -10.81
N ARG A 477 22.44 0.39 -11.30
CA ARG A 477 21.58 1.42 -11.91
C ARG A 477 21.41 1.27 -13.42
N ARG A 478 22.34 0.57 -14.08
CA ARG A 478 22.37 0.31 -15.52
C ARG A 478 22.87 -1.12 -15.77
N GLY A 479 22.27 -1.84 -16.70
CA GLY A 479 22.60 -3.24 -16.98
C GLY A 479 21.85 -4.28 -16.14
N ASN A 480 20.97 -3.85 -15.23
CA ASN A 480 20.11 -4.73 -14.41
C ASN A 480 19.27 -5.73 -15.22
N PHE A 481 18.68 -5.31 -16.35
CA PHE A 481 17.93 -6.21 -17.23
C PHE A 481 18.81 -7.29 -17.88
N LYS A 482 20.09 -6.97 -18.19
CA LYS A 482 21.03 -7.95 -18.76
C LYS A 482 21.44 -9.00 -17.73
N ILE A 483 21.62 -8.59 -16.46
CA ILE A 483 21.87 -9.51 -15.35
C ILE A 483 20.65 -10.43 -15.14
N ASP A 484 19.44 -9.86 -15.13
CA ASP A 484 18.21 -10.64 -14.99
C ASP A 484 18.02 -11.65 -16.13
N SER A 485 18.27 -11.21 -17.37
CA SER A 485 18.23 -12.07 -18.56
C SER A 485 19.26 -13.20 -18.47
N ALA A 486 20.46 -12.92 -17.97
CA ALA A 486 21.49 -13.94 -17.76
C ALA A 486 21.08 -14.97 -16.70
N LEU A 487 20.49 -14.54 -15.58
CA LEU A 487 19.94 -15.45 -14.56
C LEU A 487 18.82 -16.32 -15.13
N GLN A 488 17.93 -15.74 -15.94
CA GLN A 488 16.87 -16.48 -16.62
C GLN A 488 17.41 -17.55 -17.58
N ILE A 489 18.45 -17.23 -18.36
CA ILE A 489 19.14 -18.20 -19.23
C ILE A 489 19.74 -19.33 -18.40
N LEU A 490 20.33 -19.00 -17.25
CA LEU A 490 20.86 -19.96 -16.29
C LEU A 490 19.77 -20.75 -15.56
N ALA A 491 18.49 -20.47 -15.80
CA ALA A 491 17.33 -21.03 -15.10
C ALA A 491 17.36 -20.80 -13.58
N LYS A 492 18.08 -19.76 -13.15
CA LYS A 492 18.04 -19.25 -11.78
C LYS A 492 16.78 -18.40 -11.59
N PRO A 493 16.31 -18.22 -10.34
CA PRO A 493 15.23 -17.28 -10.06
C PRO A 493 15.49 -15.90 -10.64
N SER A 494 14.54 -15.39 -11.41
CA SER A 494 14.59 -14.09 -12.08
C SER A 494 13.27 -13.34 -11.88
N MET A 495 13.18 -12.14 -12.43
CA MET A 495 11.97 -11.35 -12.43
C MET A 495 10.79 -12.06 -13.12
N MET A 496 11.04 -12.83 -14.20
CA MET A 496 10.01 -13.59 -14.94
C MET A 496 9.78 -15.01 -14.41
N SER A 497 10.76 -15.58 -13.69
CA SER A 497 10.71 -16.94 -13.15
C SER A 497 11.02 -16.92 -11.64
N PRO A 498 10.03 -16.67 -10.76
CA PRO A 498 10.26 -16.38 -9.34
C PRO A 498 10.89 -17.52 -8.53
N GLU A 499 10.62 -18.76 -8.90
CA GLU A 499 11.14 -19.98 -8.27
C GLU A 499 12.37 -20.55 -9.02
N GLY A 500 12.79 -19.91 -10.12
CA GLY A 500 13.74 -20.49 -11.06
C GLY A 500 13.11 -21.59 -11.92
N GLY A 501 13.90 -22.13 -12.85
CA GLY A 501 13.44 -23.14 -13.80
C GLY A 501 12.75 -22.58 -15.05
N ALA A 502 12.52 -23.48 -16.00
CA ALA A 502 11.86 -23.25 -17.28
C ALA A 502 10.46 -22.61 -17.14
N ALA A 503 10.26 -21.40 -17.64
CA ALA A 503 8.93 -20.83 -17.77
C ALA A 503 8.18 -21.41 -18.99
N GLY A 504 7.17 -22.26 -18.76
CA GLY A 504 5.98 -22.33 -19.63
C GLY A 504 5.56 -23.70 -20.19
N GLY A 505 4.31 -24.10 -19.91
CA GLY A 505 3.56 -25.07 -20.73
C GLY A 505 2.38 -25.71 -19.99
N HIS A 506 1.15 -25.36 -20.37
CA HIS A 506 -0.06 -26.05 -19.90
C HIS A 506 0.00 -27.56 -20.18
N ASP A 507 -0.40 -28.33 -19.18
CA ASP A 507 -0.26 -29.78 -19.09
C ASP A 507 -1.42 -30.52 -19.81
N HIS A 508 -1.07 -31.32 -20.82
CA HIS A 508 -1.89 -32.41 -21.33
C HIS A 508 -1.01 -33.64 -21.53
N GLY A 509 -0.79 -34.43 -20.48
CA GLY A 509 -0.21 -35.77 -20.59
C GLY A 509 0.07 -36.42 -19.23
N PRO A 510 -0.04 -37.75 -19.08
CA PRO A 510 -0.02 -38.38 -17.77
C PRO A 510 1.38 -38.25 -17.13
N LYS A 511 1.35 -37.79 -15.87
CA LYS A 511 2.48 -37.53 -14.97
C LYS A 511 3.73 -38.38 -15.25
N LYS A 512 4.75 -37.77 -15.85
CA LYS A 512 6.15 -38.21 -15.70
C LYS A 512 6.81 -37.43 -14.57
N LYS A 513 7.53 -38.17 -13.73
CA LYS A 513 8.25 -37.71 -12.54
C LYS A 513 9.09 -36.47 -12.86
N THR A 514 8.79 -35.37 -12.17
CA THR A 514 9.61 -34.16 -12.16
C THR A 514 10.97 -34.49 -11.54
N ALA A 515 12.03 -33.96 -12.13
CA ALA A 515 13.38 -34.04 -11.59
C ALA A 515 13.40 -33.39 -10.18
N LYS A 516 14.01 -34.08 -9.22
CA LYS A 516 14.30 -33.56 -7.88
C LYS A 516 15.15 -32.29 -8.01
N GLY A 517 14.69 -31.17 -7.48
CA GLY A 517 15.58 -30.09 -7.08
C GLY A 517 16.55 -30.59 -5.98
N PRO A 518 17.69 -29.93 -5.76
CA PRO A 518 18.65 -30.36 -4.75
C PRO A 518 17.98 -30.26 -3.37
N ASP A 519 17.62 -31.42 -2.82
CA ASP A 519 17.09 -31.59 -1.48
C ASP A 519 18.13 -31.04 -0.48
N ALA A 520 17.80 -30.03 0.34
CA ALA A 520 18.64 -29.55 1.45
C ALA A 520 18.62 -30.53 2.65
N LYS A 521 18.67 -31.84 2.38
CA LYS A 521 18.57 -32.95 3.33
C LYS A 521 19.90 -33.26 4.03
N GLY A 522 20.53 -32.23 4.59
CA GLY A 522 21.56 -32.41 5.61
C GLY A 522 20.92 -32.39 7.00
N GLU A 523 21.56 -33.02 8.01
CA GLU A 523 21.18 -32.83 9.41
C GLU A 523 21.23 -31.32 9.74
N LEU A 524 20.11 -30.77 10.21
CA LEU A 524 20.02 -29.36 10.58
C LEU A 524 20.45 -29.20 12.05
N PRO A 525 21.29 -28.21 12.39
CA PRO A 525 21.67 -27.95 13.78
C PRO A 525 20.44 -27.68 14.66
N ALA A 526 20.41 -28.25 15.86
CA ALA A 526 19.29 -28.10 16.79
C ALA A 526 18.99 -26.63 17.14
N MET A 527 20.04 -25.80 17.25
CA MET A 527 19.92 -24.38 17.55
C MET A 527 19.29 -23.59 16.38
N PHE A 528 19.60 -23.95 15.13
CA PHE A 528 18.96 -23.37 13.95
C PHE A 528 17.48 -23.76 13.89
N LEU A 529 17.15 -25.03 14.12
CA LEU A 529 15.77 -25.49 14.15
C LEU A 529 14.97 -24.74 15.23
N HIS A 530 15.53 -24.53 16.43
CA HIS A 530 14.85 -23.80 17.51
C HIS A 530 14.54 -22.35 17.10
N ARG A 531 15.49 -21.68 16.46
CA ARG A 531 15.31 -20.32 15.90
C ARG A 531 14.23 -20.30 14.81
N VAL A 532 14.22 -21.28 13.91
CA VAL A 532 13.17 -21.39 12.87
C VAL A 532 11.80 -21.67 13.49
N GLN A 533 11.72 -22.45 14.57
CA GLN A 533 10.48 -22.70 15.28
C GLN A 533 9.89 -21.41 15.87
N ALA A 534 10.72 -20.51 16.41
CA ALA A 534 10.27 -19.20 16.89
C ALA A 534 9.62 -18.37 15.76
N VAL A 535 10.17 -18.42 14.54
CA VAL A 535 9.58 -17.77 13.36
C VAL A 535 8.24 -18.40 12.98
N LEU A 536 8.11 -19.73 13.06
CA LEU A 536 6.85 -20.42 12.81
C LEU A 536 5.77 -20.03 13.83
N SER A 537 6.10 -19.99 15.12
CA SER A 537 5.18 -19.56 16.18
C SER A 537 4.79 -18.08 16.04
N ALA A 538 5.71 -17.21 15.63
CA ALA A 538 5.38 -15.81 15.34
C ALA A 538 4.42 -15.69 14.13
N ALA A 539 4.59 -16.52 13.10
CA ALA A 539 3.68 -16.56 11.95
C ALA A 539 2.28 -17.10 12.32
N GLU A 540 2.20 -18.07 13.24
CA GLU A 540 0.92 -18.55 13.80
C GLU A 540 0.21 -17.44 14.59
N ALA A 541 0.94 -16.69 15.42
CA ALA A 541 0.37 -15.54 16.14
C ALA A 541 -0.20 -14.46 15.20
N VAL A 542 0.42 -14.26 14.03
CA VAL A 542 -0.13 -13.39 12.97
C VAL A 542 -1.46 -13.93 12.45
N HIS A 543 -1.55 -15.23 12.19
CA HIS A 543 -2.78 -15.85 11.70
C HIS A 543 -3.92 -15.71 12.71
N ASP A 544 -3.64 -15.98 13.98
CA ASP A 544 -4.62 -15.84 15.07
C ASP A 544 -5.09 -14.39 15.23
N ALA A 545 -4.17 -13.41 15.20
CA ALA A 545 -4.52 -11.99 15.31
C ALA A 545 -5.39 -11.49 14.15
N ILE A 546 -5.21 -12.03 12.94
CA ILE A 546 -6.05 -11.72 11.78
C ILE A 546 -7.43 -12.37 11.91
N ALA A 547 -7.51 -13.58 12.46
CA ALA A 547 -8.77 -14.28 12.70
C ALA A 547 -9.66 -13.56 13.74
N GLU A 548 -9.05 -12.85 14.69
CA GLU A 548 -9.75 -11.99 15.67
C GLU A 548 -10.25 -10.65 15.08
N GLU A 549 -9.97 -10.37 13.81
CA GLU A 549 -10.33 -9.13 13.10
C GLU A 549 -9.80 -7.82 13.75
N ASP A 550 -8.80 -7.92 14.62
CA ASP A 550 -8.13 -6.76 15.24
C ASP A 550 -6.94 -6.30 14.38
N LEU A 551 -7.12 -5.16 13.70
CA LEU A 551 -6.11 -4.51 12.86
C LEU A 551 -4.84 -4.13 13.65
N ALA A 552 -4.98 -3.65 14.89
CA ALA A 552 -3.86 -3.20 15.70
C ALA A 552 -3.09 -4.38 16.32
N ALA A 553 -3.78 -5.45 16.72
CA ALA A 553 -3.12 -6.70 17.13
C ALA A 553 -2.39 -7.36 15.96
N SER A 554 -3.03 -7.44 14.79
CA SER A 554 -2.42 -7.99 13.57
C SER A 554 -1.12 -7.29 13.18
N ARG A 555 -1.11 -5.94 13.19
CA ARG A 555 0.10 -5.16 12.89
C ARG A 555 1.24 -5.45 13.86
N ARG A 556 0.94 -5.53 15.17
CA ARG A 556 1.94 -5.87 16.21
C ARG A 556 2.48 -7.29 16.05
N ALA A 557 1.63 -8.24 15.67
CA ALA A 557 2.06 -9.61 15.39
C ALA A 557 3.01 -9.67 14.19
N PHE A 558 2.72 -8.91 13.12
CA PHE A 558 3.63 -8.78 11.97
C PHE A 558 4.96 -8.11 12.33
N GLU A 559 4.94 -7.10 13.19
CA GLU A 559 6.17 -6.45 13.70
C GLU A 559 7.04 -7.46 14.48
N ALA A 560 6.42 -8.22 15.40
CA ALA A 560 7.10 -9.27 16.17
C ALA A 560 7.67 -10.39 15.27
N LEU A 561 6.95 -10.79 14.20
CA LEU A 561 7.46 -11.72 13.19
C LEU A 561 8.72 -11.16 12.53
N GLY A 562 8.70 -9.89 12.12
CA GLY A 562 9.84 -9.22 11.51
C GLY A 562 11.06 -9.19 12.42
N ASP A 563 10.87 -8.86 13.70
CA ASP A 563 11.94 -8.86 14.70
C ASP A 563 12.51 -10.26 14.93
N THR A 564 11.65 -11.27 14.99
CA THR A 564 12.07 -12.67 15.13
C THR A 564 12.92 -13.11 13.93
N VAL A 565 12.50 -12.79 12.70
CA VAL A 565 13.28 -13.12 11.48
C VAL A 565 14.63 -12.40 11.47
N ARG A 566 14.68 -11.12 11.85
CA ARG A 566 15.93 -10.32 11.87
C ARG A 566 16.91 -10.77 12.97
N SER A 567 16.39 -11.33 14.08
CA SER A 567 17.22 -11.83 15.18
C SER A 567 18.12 -13.02 14.78
N ILE A 568 17.80 -13.67 13.67
CA ILE A 568 18.55 -14.82 13.15
C ILE A 568 19.58 -14.29 12.15
N ASP A 569 20.71 -13.77 12.66
CA ASP A 569 21.79 -13.28 11.81
C ASP A 569 22.45 -14.45 11.05
N THR A 570 22.74 -14.22 9.78
CA THR A 570 23.47 -15.13 8.89
C THR A 570 24.88 -15.42 9.36
N ALA A 571 25.49 -14.50 10.12
CA ALA A 571 26.81 -14.64 10.73
C ALA A 571 26.83 -15.70 11.85
N ASP A 572 25.71 -15.88 12.57
CA ASP A 572 25.55 -16.87 13.64
C ASP A 572 25.31 -18.30 13.11
N LEU A 573 25.08 -18.46 11.80
CA LEU A 573 24.70 -19.72 11.19
C LEU A 573 25.91 -20.54 10.72
N THR A 574 27.08 -20.43 11.34
CA THR A 574 28.33 -21.09 10.89
C THR A 574 28.18 -22.59 10.66
N ASP A 575 27.26 -23.23 11.38
CA ASP A 575 27.01 -24.67 11.35
C ASP A 575 26.12 -25.13 10.17
N LEU A 576 25.62 -24.20 9.35
CA LEU A 576 24.87 -24.51 8.13
C LEU A 576 25.79 -24.64 6.91
N THR A 577 25.44 -25.59 6.04
CA THR A 577 26.02 -25.65 4.68
C THR A 577 25.73 -24.38 3.90
N ASP A 578 26.58 -24.05 2.92
CA ASP A 578 26.41 -22.87 2.07
C ASP A 578 25.04 -22.86 1.36
N HIS A 579 24.57 -24.04 0.94
CA HIS A 579 23.24 -24.19 0.35
C HIS A 579 22.11 -23.90 1.35
N GLN A 580 22.19 -24.40 2.58
CA GLN A 580 21.18 -24.12 3.62
C GLN A 580 21.15 -22.63 4.00
N ARG A 581 22.32 -22.00 4.15
CA ARG A 581 22.44 -20.57 4.43
C ARG A 581 21.84 -19.72 3.31
N MET A 582 22.13 -20.09 2.06
CA MET A 582 21.53 -19.46 0.88
C MET A 582 20.00 -19.55 0.89
N MET A 583 19.43 -20.72 1.18
CA MET A 583 17.98 -20.90 1.25
C MET A 583 17.36 -20.12 2.41
N TRP A 584 18.02 -20.07 3.57
CA TRP A 584 17.56 -19.27 4.70
C TRP A 584 17.48 -17.78 4.33
N ASN A 585 18.54 -17.23 3.73
CA ASN A 585 18.60 -15.82 3.36
C ASN A 585 17.47 -15.42 2.40
N GLU A 586 17.11 -16.31 1.48
CA GLU A 586 15.97 -16.10 0.56
C GLU A 586 14.64 -16.02 1.31
N TYR A 587 14.37 -16.95 2.23
CA TYR A 587 13.11 -16.95 2.98
C TYR A 587 13.05 -15.85 4.04
N ALA A 588 14.15 -15.56 4.73
CA ALA A 588 14.24 -14.46 5.69
C ALA A 588 13.93 -13.12 5.00
N MET A 589 14.42 -12.90 3.78
CA MET A 589 14.08 -11.73 2.97
C MET A 589 12.58 -11.65 2.67
N ARG A 590 11.97 -12.75 2.19
CA ARG A 590 10.54 -12.81 1.86
C ARG A 590 9.65 -12.58 3.08
N LEU A 591 9.92 -13.28 4.17
CA LEU A 591 9.20 -13.15 5.43
C LEU A 591 9.37 -11.77 6.05
N GLY A 592 10.57 -11.19 5.95
CA GLY A 592 10.83 -9.81 6.37
C GLY A 592 10.02 -8.79 5.56
N ASN A 593 9.83 -9.03 4.25
CA ASN A 593 8.95 -8.20 3.42
C ASN A 593 7.47 -8.38 3.84
N ASP A 594 6.98 -9.60 4.02
CA ASP A 594 5.61 -9.84 4.50
C ASP A 594 5.38 -9.17 5.88
N ALA A 595 6.36 -9.23 6.78
CA ALA A 595 6.33 -8.59 8.10
C ALA A 595 6.18 -7.06 8.01
N VAL A 596 7.01 -6.40 7.19
CA VAL A 596 6.93 -4.94 7.01
C VAL A 596 5.60 -4.56 6.36
N GLU A 597 5.19 -5.27 5.29
CA GLU A 597 3.94 -4.98 4.59
C GLU A 597 2.71 -5.16 5.48
N GLY A 598 2.69 -6.21 6.31
CA GLY A 598 1.61 -6.48 7.27
C GLY A 598 1.56 -5.49 8.44
N SER A 599 2.72 -5.09 8.97
CA SER A 599 2.80 -4.11 10.07
C SER A 599 2.28 -2.71 9.70
N GLU A 600 2.34 -2.35 8.41
CA GLU A 600 1.88 -1.04 7.90
C GLU A 600 0.47 -1.06 7.30
N ALA A 601 -0.18 -2.22 7.23
CA ALA A 601 -1.47 -2.39 6.54
C ALA A 601 -2.56 -1.48 7.10
N LYS A 602 -3.17 -0.64 6.25
CA LYS A 602 -4.19 0.35 6.67
C LYS A 602 -5.59 -0.25 6.71
N MET A 603 -5.84 -1.29 5.93
CA MET A 603 -7.16 -1.89 5.77
C MET A 603 -7.11 -3.42 5.99
N PRO A 604 -8.19 -4.03 6.52
CA PRO A 604 -8.26 -5.48 6.71
C PRO A 604 -8.01 -6.30 5.43
N LYS A 605 -8.46 -5.79 4.28
CA LYS A 605 -8.24 -6.44 2.97
C LYS A 605 -6.75 -6.54 2.59
N GLU A 606 -5.93 -5.58 3.03
CA GLU A 606 -4.48 -5.62 2.81
C GLU A 606 -3.86 -6.73 3.66
N LEU A 607 -4.25 -6.83 4.94
CA LEU A 607 -3.79 -7.91 5.83
C LEU A 607 -4.10 -9.30 5.27
N GLN A 608 -5.31 -9.52 4.75
CA GLN A 608 -5.67 -10.82 4.16
C GLN A 608 -4.80 -11.19 2.95
N ARG A 609 -4.42 -10.22 2.12
CA ARG A 609 -3.49 -10.46 1.00
C ARG A 609 -2.10 -10.82 1.51
N VAL A 610 -1.58 -10.08 2.49
CA VAL A 610 -0.25 -10.32 3.07
C VAL A 610 -0.22 -11.66 3.81
N ALA A 611 -1.27 -12.01 4.54
CA ALA A 611 -1.41 -13.30 5.22
C ALA A 611 -1.29 -14.48 4.26
N LYS A 612 -1.94 -14.39 3.09
CA LYS A 612 -1.82 -15.42 2.05
C LYS A 612 -0.40 -15.55 1.49
N SER A 613 0.31 -14.43 1.35
CA SER A 613 1.75 -14.41 0.97
C SER A 613 2.59 -15.10 2.04
N LEU A 614 2.38 -14.73 3.31
CA LEU A 614 3.04 -15.31 4.47
C LEU A 614 2.81 -16.82 4.55
N GLU A 615 1.57 -17.29 4.43
CA GLU A 615 1.22 -18.73 4.43
C GLU A 615 1.97 -19.49 3.33
N THR A 616 2.05 -18.90 2.13
CA THR A 616 2.78 -19.49 1.00
C THR A 616 4.27 -19.59 1.29
N ASN A 617 4.88 -18.52 1.82
CA ASN A 617 6.30 -18.47 2.14
C ASN A 617 6.65 -19.41 3.30
N ILE A 618 5.80 -19.52 4.33
CA ILE A 618 5.95 -20.47 5.43
C ILE A 618 5.84 -21.92 4.95
N ALA A 619 4.90 -22.23 4.07
CA ALA A 619 4.77 -23.58 3.49
C ALA A 619 6.03 -23.98 2.68
N LEU A 620 6.58 -23.04 1.90
CA LEU A 620 7.83 -23.23 1.14
C LEU A 620 9.04 -23.39 2.05
N LEU A 621 9.14 -22.60 3.13
CA LEU A 621 10.17 -22.73 4.15
C LEU A 621 10.14 -24.14 4.78
N LYS A 622 8.95 -24.56 5.25
CA LYS A 622 8.73 -25.89 5.85
C LYS A 622 9.16 -27.01 4.90
N LYS A 623 8.76 -26.92 3.63
CA LYS A 623 9.13 -27.89 2.59
C LYS A 623 10.63 -27.92 2.30
N THR A 624 11.29 -26.77 2.25
CA THR A 624 12.71 -26.67 1.87
C THR A 624 13.63 -27.26 2.93
N PHE A 625 13.34 -26.99 4.22
CA PHE A 625 14.12 -27.49 5.33
C PHE A 625 13.65 -28.86 5.85
N GLY A 626 12.75 -29.52 5.12
CA GLY A 626 12.25 -30.84 5.50
C GLY A 626 11.54 -30.86 6.85
N LEU A 627 10.95 -29.72 7.25
CA LEU A 627 10.10 -29.60 8.43
C LEU A 627 8.76 -30.28 8.10
N HIS A 628 8.77 -31.61 8.06
CA HIS A 628 7.60 -32.44 7.78
C HIS A 628 7.17 -33.15 9.06
N GLY A 629 5.96 -32.81 9.51
CA GLY A 629 5.40 -33.22 10.78
C GLY A 629 5.08 -31.98 11.62
N GLU A 630 4.02 -32.04 12.42
CA GLU A 630 3.75 -31.04 13.46
C GLU A 630 4.84 -31.02 14.56
N HIS A 631 5.89 -31.85 14.48
CA HIS A 631 6.98 -31.91 15.47
C HIS A 631 8.35 -32.23 14.85
N PRO A 632 9.29 -31.27 14.78
CA PRO A 632 10.66 -31.54 15.16
C PRO A 632 10.76 -31.41 16.71
N PHE A 633 11.75 -32.03 17.34
CA PHE A 633 12.03 -32.00 18.80
C PHE A 633 11.24 -32.98 19.67
N ALA A 634 11.72 -34.22 19.73
CA ALA A 634 11.92 -34.81 21.04
C ALA A 634 12.98 -33.97 21.75
N SER A 635 12.59 -33.14 22.72
CA SER A 635 13.53 -32.41 23.56
C SER A 635 14.41 -33.42 24.31
N SER A 636 15.72 -33.21 24.30
CA SER A 636 16.63 -33.94 25.20
C SER A 636 16.30 -33.52 26.63
N ARG A 637 15.35 -34.23 27.26
CA ARG A 637 14.99 -34.03 28.66
C ARG A 637 16.21 -34.34 29.54
N PRO A 638 16.37 -33.70 30.71
CA PRO A 638 17.39 -34.11 31.67
C PRO A 638 17.10 -35.54 32.18
N PRO A 639 18.13 -36.37 32.49
CA PRO A 639 17.92 -37.71 33.01
C PRO A 639 17.34 -37.64 34.42
N VAL A 640 16.08 -38.04 34.56
CA VAL A 640 15.38 -38.08 35.84
C VAL A 640 15.70 -39.38 36.58
N PRO A 641 15.92 -39.35 37.92
CA PRO A 641 16.23 -40.55 38.70
C PRO A 641 15.19 -41.68 38.52
N PRO A 642 15.61 -42.96 38.47
CA PRO A 642 14.70 -44.08 38.24
C PRO A 642 13.56 -44.18 39.26
N GLU A 643 13.84 -43.88 40.53
CA GLU A 643 12.86 -43.89 41.62
C GLU A 643 11.78 -42.83 41.41
N PHE A 644 12.16 -41.62 41.00
CA PHE A 644 11.22 -40.55 40.66
C PHE A 644 10.42 -40.91 39.40
N ARG A 645 11.07 -41.52 38.39
CA ARG A 645 10.40 -41.98 37.18
C ARG A 645 9.28 -42.99 37.50
N GLN A 646 9.54 -43.94 38.40
CA GLN A 646 8.55 -44.93 38.85
C GLN A 646 7.37 -44.28 39.59
N GLN A 647 7.65 -43.30 40.48
CA GLN A 647 6.61 -42.53 41.17
C GLN A 647 5.76 -41.73 40.17
N LEU A 648 6.41 -41.13 39.16
CA LEU A 648 5.73 -40.39 38.09
C LEU A 648 4.86 -41.29 37.21
N GLY A 649 5.30 -42.52 36.92
CA GLY A 649 4.48 -43.53 36.25
C GLY A 649 3.18 -43.84 37.02
N SER A 650 3.29 -43.99 38.35
CA SER A 650 2.12 -44.22 39.22
C SER A 650 1.13 -43.04 39.21
N LEU A 651 1.64 -41.80 39.10
CA LEU A 651 0.81 -40.61 38.95
C LEU A 651 0.08 -40.59 37.60
N PHE A 652 0.77 -40.91 36.50
CA PHE A 652 0.16 -41.00 35.17
C PHE A 652 -0.90 -42.10 35.09
N ASP A 653 -0.68 -43.26 35.72
CA ASP A 653 -1.67 -44.34 35.78
C ASP A 653 -2.96 -43.91 36.48
N ALA A 654 -2.84 -43.18 37.60
CA ALA A 654 -3.99 -42.61 38.29
C ALA A 654 -4.73 -41.57 37.41
N TYR A 655 -3.99 -40.74 36.68
CA TYR A 655 -4.55 -39.78 35.71
C TYR A 655 -5.29 -40.50 34.56
N PHE A 656 -4.74 -41.58 34.01
CA PHE A 656 -5.40 -42.34 32.95
C PHE A 656 -6.64 -43.10 33.44
N GLU A 657 -6.69 -43.51 34.72
CA GLU A 657 -7.92 -44.03 35.30
C GLU A 657 -9.05 -43.00 35.36
N LEU A 658 -8.72 -41.74 35.64
CA LEU A 658 -9.67 -40.63 35.64
C LEU A 658 -10.11 -40.27 34.21
N GLN A 659 -9.16 -40.17 33.27
CA GLN A 659 -9.42 -39.94 31.85
C GLN A 659 -10.39 -40.98 31.29
N ARG A 660 -10.17 -42.28 31.57
CA ARG A 660 -11.05 -43.36 31.12
C ARG A 660 -12.44 -43.29 31.73
N ALA A 661 -12.57 -42.84 32.98
CA ALA A 661 -13.87 -42.66 33.62
C ALA A 661 -14.68 -41.54 32.94
N LEU A 662 -14.05 -40.39 32.65
CA LEU A 662 -14.69 -39.27 31.96
C LEU A 662 -15.03 -39.57 30.50
N ALA A 663 -14.18 -40.35 29.81
CA ALA A 663 -14.45 -40.85 28.47
C ALA A 663 -15.60 -41.87 28.44
N ALA A 664 -15.90 -42.53 29.57
CA ALA A 664 -17.03 -43.45 29.73
C ALA A 664 -18.29 -42.76 30.29
N ASP A 665 -18.33 -41.42 30.30
CA ASP A 665 -19.43 -40.60 30.86
C ASP A 665 -19.72 -40.87 32.34
N GLN A 666 -18.70 -41.23 33.14
CA GLN A 666 -18.86 -41.52 34.57
C GLN A 666 -18.28 -40.40 35.43
N VAL A 667 -19.11 -39.83 36.31
CA VAL A 667 -18.65 -38.98 37.41
C VAL A 667 -17.78 -39.84 38.34
N SER A 668 -16.55 -39.41 38.59
CA SER A 668 -15.55 -40.24 39.23
C SER A 668 -15.00 -39.62 40.51
N THR A 669 -14.91 -40.39 41.60
CA THR A 669 -14.15 -40.01 42.80
C THR A 669 -12.64 -40.26 42.63
N LYS A 670 -12.21 -40.67 41.44
CA LYS A 670 -10.83 -41.03 41.14
C LYS A 670 -9.87 -39.83 41.09
N SER A 671 -10.35 -38.60 41.08
CA SER A 671 -9.53 -37.40 41.33
C SER A 671 -8.80 -37.50 42.68
N VAL A 672 -9.41 -38.13 43.70
CA VAL A 672 -8.77 -38.42 45.00
C VAL A 672 -7.59 -39.39 44.86
N LYS A 673 -7.66 -40.36 43.93
CA LYS A 673 -6.52 -41.25 43.66
C LYS A 673 -5.35 -40.51 43.00
N VAL A 674 -5.64 -39.57 42.09
CA VAL A 674 -4.61 -38.71 41.49
C VAL A 674 -3.96 -37.83 42.55
N GLN A 675 -4.76 -37.29 43.48
CA GLN A 675 -4.27 -36.51 44.61
C GLN A 675 -3.38 -37.33 45.56
N GLN A 676 -3.77 -38.57 45.86
CA GLN A 676 -2.96 -39.49 46.67
C GLN A 676 -1.65 -39.89 45.97
N ALA A 677 -1.69 -40.14 44.66
CA ALA A 677 -0.50 -40.45 43.88
C ALA A 677 0.46 -39.26 43.81
N LEU A 678 -0.06 -38.03 43.69
CA LEU A 678 0.73 -36.80 43.69
C LEU A 678 1.42 -36.57 45.04
N ALA A 679 0.70 -36.77 46.15
CA ALA A 679 1.26 -36.65 47.50
C ALA A 679 2.33 -37.72 47.83
N GLY A 680 2.35 -38.83 47.09
CA GLY A 680 3.33 -39.90 47.22
C GLY A 680 4.63 -39.69 46.45
N VAL A 681 4.76 -38.61 45.65
CA VAL A 681 5.99 -38.31 44.90
C VAL A 681 7.01 -37.61 45.82
N ASP A 682 8.19 -38.19 45.94
CA ASP A 682 9.26 -37.66 46.78
C ASP A 682 10.02 -36.53 46.04
N MET A 683 9.73 -35.30 46.43
CA MET A 683 10.38 -34.09 45.91
C MET A 683 11.88 -34.00 46.23
N GLY A 684 12.37 -34.76 47.23
CA GLY A 684 13.79 -34.81 47.60
C GLY A 684 14.67 -35.53 46.58
N LEU A 685 14.07 -36.24 45.62
CA LEU A 685 14.77 -36.91 44.53
C LEU A 685 15.21 -35.95 43.40
N LEU A 686 14.68 -34.73 43.38
CA LEU A 686 15.02 -33.70 42.39
C LEU A 686 15.93 -32.63 43.00
N ALA A 687 16.84 -32.06 42.20
CA ALA A 687 17.75 -31.01 42.61
C ALA A 687 17.69 -29.79 41.67
N GLY A 688 18.02 -28.61 42.20
CA GLY A 688 18.15 -27.38 41.41
C GLY A 688 16.84 -26.93 40.73
N ASP A 689 16.94 -26.58 39.45
CA ASP A 689 15.81 -26.05 38.67
C ASP A 689 14.66 -27.06 38.54
N ASP A 690 14.95 -28.36 38.53
CA ASP A 690 13.93 -29.42 38.42
C ASP A 690 13.12 -29.59 39.70
N HIS A 691 13.74 -29.37 40.87
CA HIS A 691 13.03 -29.34 42.15
C HIS A 691 12.05 -28.16 42.22
N THR A 692 12.50 -26.98 41.77
CA THR A 692 11.68 -25.77 41.74
C THR A 692 10.51 -25.91 40.76
N ALA A 693 10.79 -26.41 39.55
CA ALA A 693 9.76 -26.67 38.55
C ALA A 693 8.74 -27.71 39.02
N TRP A 694 9.17 -28.75 39.74
CA TRP A 694 8.26 -29.73 40.33
C TRP A 694 7.37 -29.11 41.41
N MET A 695 7.91 -28.28 42.31
CA MET A 695 7.10 -27.62 43.35
C MET A 695 6.00 -26.72 42.75
N ASP A 696 6.33 -25.95 41.72
CA ASP A 696 5.37 -25.08 41.05
C ASP A 696 4.26 -25.90 40.37
N LEU A 697 4.63 -26.94 39.62
CA LEU A 697 3.67 -27.80 38.92
C LEU A 697 2.81 -28.63 39.90
N ALA A 698 3.41 -29.17 40.96
CA ALA A 698 2.71 -29.97 41.97
C ALA A 698 1.70 -29.11 42.76
N SER A 699 2.07 -27.88 43.15
CA SER A 699 1.16 -26.98 43.86
C SER A 699 -0.04 -26.55 42.99
N GLY A 700 0.19 -26.34 41.69
CA GLY A 700 -0.88 -26.08 40.71
C GLY A 700 -1.83 -27.26 40.57
N LEU A 701 -1.28 -28.48 40.49
CA LEU A 701 -2.06 -29.72 40.44
C LEU A 701 -2.89 -29.94 41.71
N GLU A 702 -2.32 -29.74 42.90
CA GLU A 702 -3.04 -29.92 44.17
C GLU A 702 -4.28 -29.04 44.26
N LYS A 703 -4.17 -27.77 43.84
CA LYS A 703 -5.30 -26.84 43.80
C LYS A 703 -6.40 -27.33 42.85
N ILE A 704 -6.02 -27.71 41.62
CA ILE A 704 -6.97 -28.21 40.61
C ILE A 704 -7.64 -29.51 41.10
N LEU A 705 -6.90 -30.41 41.75
CA LEU A 705 -7.42 -31.67 42.26
C LEU A 705 -8.36 -31.48 43.45
N SER A 706 -8.12 -30.48 44.30
CA SER A 706 -9.05 -30.09 45.37
C SER A 706 -10.38 -29.63 44.77
N ASP A 707 -10.35 -28.74 43.78
CA ASP A 707 -11.55 -28.25 43.10
C ASP A 707 -12.28 -29.38 42.34
N ALA A 708 -11.52 -30.32 41.74
CA ALA A 708 -12.06 -31.48 41.04
C ALA A 708 -12.69 -32.53 41.97
N ALA A 709 -12.26 -32.62 43.23
CA ALA A 709 -12.80 -33.57 44.21
C ALA A 709 -14.19 -33.16 44.72
N GLU A 710 -14.50 -31.86 44.71
CA GLU A 710 -15.80 -31.31 45.14
C GLU A 710 -16.85 -31.33 44.01
N ALA A 711 -16.44 -31.52 42.75
CA ALA A 711 -17.32 -31.49 41.60
C ALA A 711 -18.24 -32.74 41.54
N THR A 712 -19.55 -32.53 41.68
CA THR A 712 -20.58 -33.58 41.59
C THR A 712 -21.17 -33.76 40.19
N GLU A 713 -20.94 -32.79 39.29
CA GLU A 713 -21.45 -32.78 37.91
C GLU A 713 -20.35 -33.10 36.89
N ILE A 714 -20.69 -33.87 35.86
CA ILE A 714 -19.72 -34.35 34.86
C ILE A 714 -19.07 -33.23 34.05
N ASP A 715 -19.81 -32.19 33.71
CA ASP A 715 -19.27 -31.07 32.92
C ASP A 715 -18.27 -30.24 33.73
N THR A 716 -18.52 -30.07 35.03
CA THR A 716 -17.59 -29.44 35.96
C THR A 716 -16.34 -30.29 36.15
N GLN A 717 -16.49 -31.62 36.25
CA GLN A 717 -15.34 -32.53 36.29
C GLN A 717 -14.51 -32.49 34.99
N ARG A 718 -15.15 -32.36 33.82
CA ARG A 718 -14.48 -32.22 32.53
C ARG A 718 -13.70 -30.92 32.41
N LEU A 719 -14.24 -29.83 32.92
CA LEU A 719 -13.55 -28.54 32.96
C LEU A 719 -12.34 -28.59 33.91
N ALA A 720 -12.49 -29.17 35.10
CA ALA A 720 -11.36 -29.36 36.01
C ALA A 720 -10.31 -30.30 35.40
N PHE A 721 -10.75 -31.34 34.67
CA PHE A 721 -9.87 -32.26 33.96
C PHE A 721 -9.10 -31.60 32.81
N SER A 722 -9.62 -30.56 32.14
CA SER A 722 -8.87 -29.86 31.10
C SER A 722 -7.69 -29.09 31.69
N LEU A 723 -7.90 -28.40 32.81
CA LEU A 723 -6.84 -27.71 33.56
C LEU A 723 -5.82 -28.72 34.11
N LEU A 724 -6.29 -29.85 34.64
CA LEU A 724 -5.44 -30.95 35.09
C LEU A 724 -4.57 -31.49 33.94
N SER A 725 -5.17 -31.67 32.77
CA SER A 725 -4.49 -32.22 31.59
C SER A 725 -3.39 -31.30 31.08
N GLU A 726 -3.56 -29.98 31.14
CA GLU A 726 -2.51 -29.04 30.76
C GLU A 726 -1.29 -29.12 31.69
N GLN A 727 -1.52 -29.24 33.00
CA GLN A 727 -0.45 -29.41 33.98
C GLN A 727 0.25 -30.77 33.84
N MET A 728 -0.52 -31.83 33.61
CA MET A 728 0.03 -33.16 33.34
C MET A 728 0.85 -33.20 32.04
N SER A 729 0.43 -32.50 30.99
CA SER A 729 1.22 -32.30 29.76
C SER A 729 2.54 -31.56 30.05
N ALA A 730 2.52 -30.54 30.91
CA ALA A 730 3.75 -29.83 31.29
C ALA A 730 4.74 -30.75 32.04
N ILE A 731 4.23 -31.57 32.97
CA ILE A 731 5.03 -32.57 33.68
C ILE A 731 5.59 -33.62 32.72
N ALA A 732 4.78 -34.17 31.83
CA ALA A 732 5.21 -35.18 30.86
C ALA A 732 6.30 -34.62 29.91
N ASN A 733 6.16 -33.37 29.50
CA ASN A 733 7.13 -32.72 28.63
C ASN A 733 8.45 -32.39 29.35
N ARG A 734 8.41 -32.06 30.64
CA ARG A 734 9.59 -31.74 31.44
C ARG A 734 10.33 -32.98 31.95
N PHE A 735 9.61 -33.92 32.57
CA PHE A 735 10.17 -35.07 33.31
C PHE A 735 10.04 -36.41 32.57
N GLY A 736 9.30 -36.45 31.46
CA GLY A 736 9.10 -37.64 30.65
C GLY A 736 7.86 -38.46 31.02
N PRO A 737 7.62 -39.59 30.34
CA PRO A 737 6.36 -40.34 30.43
C PRO A 737 6.20 -41.17 31.71
N GLY A 738 7.20 -41.23 32.60
CA GLY A 738 7.19 -42.03 33.82
C GLY A 738 7.28 -43.56 33.61
N GLY A 739 6.82 -44.08 32.48
CA GLY A 739 6.95 -45.50 32.09
C GLY A 739 7.87 -45.74 30.89
N GLU A 740 8.01 -47.00 30.47
CA GLU A 740 8.80 -47.39 29.29
C GLU A 740 8.07 -47.10 27.95
N GLY A 741 6.75 -46.90 27.99
CA GLY A 741 5.93 -46.61 26.80
C GLY A 741 5.80 -45.11 26.47
N PRO A 742 5.46 -44.76 25.22
CA PRO A 742 5.21 -43.38 24.82
C PRO A 742 3.87 -42.87 25.38
N LEU A 743 3.78 -41.56 25.64
CA LEU A 743 2.51 -40.87 25.89
C LEU A 743 2.11 -40.04 24.67
N PHE A 744 0.84 -40.14 24.28
CA PHE A 744 0.26 -39.37 23.18
C PHE A 744 -0.50 -38.18 23.76
N GLU A 745 -0.10 -36.96 23.37
CA GLU A 745 -0.87 -35.76 23.65
C GLU A 745 -1.90 -35.59 22.54
N MET A 746 -3.16 -35.49 22.92
CA MET A 746 -4.30 -35.40 22.03
C MET A 746 -4.94 -34.02 22.13
N ARG A 747 -5.53 -33.51 21.05
CA ARG A 747 -6.31 -32.26 21.05
C ARG A 747 -7.67 -32.45 20.40
N CYS A 748 -8.71 -32.00 21.08
CA CYS A 748 -10.06 -31.88 20.53
C CYS A 748 -10.33 -30.39 20.24
N PRO A 749 -10.44 -29.97 18.97
CA PRO A 749 -10.67 -28.56 18.63
C PRO A 749 -12.07 -28.07 18.98
N MET A 750 -13.06 -28.97 19.10
CA MET A 750 -14.46 -28.62 19.37
C MET A 750 -14.79 -28.51 20.86
N ALA A 751 -13.88 -28.89 21.76
CA ALA A 751 -14.11 -28.86 23.19
C ALA A 751 -14.40 -27.43 23.69
N PHE A 752 -15.34 -27.32 24.64
CA PHE A 752 -15.70 -26.07 25.34
C PHE A 752 -16.03 -24.88 24.42
N ASN A 753 -16.96 -25.07 23.47
CA ASN A 753 -17.40 -24.07 22.48
C ASN A 753 -16.28 -23.65 21.51
N SER A 754 -15.60 -24.62 20.90
CA SER A 754 -14.52 -24.40 19.93
C SER A 754 -13.26 -23.70 20.46
N ARG A 755 -13.12 -23.58 21.79
CA ARG A 755 -11.85 -23.14 22.42
C ARG A 755 -10.76 -24.21 22.30
N GLY A 756 -11.17 -25.47 22.25
CA GLY A 756 -10.31 -26.63 22.16
C GLY A 756 -9.67 -27.01 23.50
N ALA A 757 -9.33 -28.28 23.66
CA ALA A 757 -8.69 -28.79 24.88
C ALA A 757 -7.76 -29.98 24.58
N ARG A 758 -6.73 -30.14 25.41
CA ARG A 758 -5.69 -31.17 25.28
C ARG A 758 -5.77 -32.21 26.39
N TRP A 759 -5.32 -33.44 26.14
CA TRP A 759 -5.17 -34.48 27.17
C TRP A 759 -4.07 -35.49 26.81
N LEU A 760 -3.59 -36.25 27.79
CA LEU A 760 -2.61 -37.32 27.58
C LEU A 760 -3.30 -38.69 27.59
N GLN A 761 -2.79 -39.64 26.81
CA GLN A 761 -3.19 -41.05 26.86
C GLN A 761 -2.02 -41.98 26.47
N PRO A 762 -2.01 -43.24 26.95
CA PRO A 762 -0.92 -44.18 26.67
C PRO A 762 -1.06 -44.88 25.31
N GLU A 763 -2.23 -44.84 24.68
CA GLU A 763 -2.49 -45.47 23.38
C GLU A 763 -2.72 -44.43 22.27
N GLU A 764 -2.42 -44.75 21.02
CA GLU A 764 -2.69 -43.85 19.88
C GLU A 764 -4.20 -43.73 19.56
N SER A 765 -4.99 -44.74 19.91
CA SER A 765 -6.43 -44.75 19.64
C SER A 765 -7.16 -43.68 20.47
N VAL A 766 -7.75 -42.68 19.80
CA VAL A 766 -8.45 -41.55 20.44
C VAL A 766 -9.54 -42.03 21.40
N ARG A 767 -9.48 -41.55 22.65
CA ARG A 767 -10.57 -41.68 23.63
C ARG A 767 -10.85 -40.31 24.25
N ASN A 768 -11.89 -39.63 23.78
CA ASN A 768 -12.16 -38.24 24.18
C ASN A 768 -12.83 -38.15 25.59
N PRO A 769 -12.17 -37.54 26.59
CA PRO A 769 -12.73 -37.39 27.93
C PRO A 769 -13.75 -36.25 28.07
N TYR A 770 -13.77 -35.31 27.12
CA TYR A 770 -14.63 -34.11 27.13
C TYR A 770 -16.02 -34.33 26.53
N PHE A 771 -16.13 -35.23 25.55
CA PHE A 771 -17.40 -35.56 24.89
C PHE A 771 -17.88 -36.99 25.17
N GLY A 772 -17.08 -37.82 25.84
CA GLY A 772 -17.45 -39.19 26.20
C GLY A 772 -17.98 -40.00 25.01
N ALA A 773 -19.13 -40.65 25.19
CA ALA A 773 -19.79 -41.46 24.17
C ALA A 773 -20.39 -40.63 23.02
N ALA A 774 -20.60 -39.31 23.18
CA ALA A 774 -21.17 -38.48 22.13
C ALA A 774 -20.22 -38.32 20.93
N MET A 775 -18.91 -38.23 21.19
CA MET A 775 -17.88 -38.10 20.15
C MET A 775 -16.57 -38.80 20.57
N PRO A 776 -16.55 -40.14 20.67
CA PRO A 776 -15.44 -40.87 21.30
C PRO A 776 -14.11 -40.75 20.53
N GLN A 777 -14.19 -40.54 19.21
CA GLN A 777 -13.04 -40.42 18.31
C GLN A 777 -12.70 -38.97 17.94
N CYS A 778 -13.36 -37.97 18.55
CA CYS A 778 -13.06 -36.58 18.25
C CYS A 778 -11.73 -36.18 18.91
N GLY A 779 -10.68 -36.05 18.12
CA GLY A 779 -9.39 -35.53 18.54
C GLY A 779 -8.27 -36.09 17.70
N ASN A 780 -7.17 -35.36 17.60
CA ASN A 780 -5.98 -35.76 16.85
C ASN A 780 -4.78 -35.79 17.79
N VAL A 781 -3.80 -36.64 17.48
CA VAL A 781 -2.48 -36.62 18.15
C VAL A 781 -1.80 -35.31 17.79
N VAL A 782 -1.42 -34.53 18.79
CA VAL A 782 -0.71 -33.24 18.67
C VAL A 782 0.66 -33.25 19.32
N ASN A 783 1.09 -34.36 19.92
CA ASN A 783 2.47 -34.58 20.38
C ASN A 783 2.66 -36.05 20.77
N VAL A 784 3.89 -36.57 20.69
CA VAL A 784 4.26 -37.90 21.22
C VAL A 784 5.48 -37.77 22.12
N ILE A 785 5.30 -38.11 23.38
CA ILE A 785 6.26 -38.02 24.47
C ILE A 785 6.91 -39.41 24.65
N GLN A 786 8.11 -39.61 24.12
CA GLN A 786 8.83 -40.88 24.24
C GLN A 786 9.64 -40.99 25.54
N ALA A 787 9.88 -42.22 26.00
CA ALA A 787 10.83 -42.52 27.07
C ALA A 787 12.27 -42.36 26.56
N GLN A 788 13.18 -41.91 27.43
CA GLN A 788 14.60 -41.85 27.08
C GLN A 788 15.18 -43.27 26.99
N SER A 789 15.96 -43.56 25.95
CA SER A 789 16.82 -44.74 25.93
C SER A 789 18.02 -44.49 26.84
N GLU A 790 18.27 -45.39 27.78
CA GLU A 790 19.45 -45.29 28.66
C GLU A 790 20.75 -45.48 27.84
N PRO A 791 21.82 -44.71 28.12
CA PRO A 791 23.09 -44.90 27.48
C PRO A 791 23.84 -46.12 28.06
N GLY A 792 23.53 -47.29 27.52
CA GLY A 792 24.48 -48.39 27.29
C GLY A 792 24.68 -49.45 28.38
N GLU A 793 24.30 -50.69 28.06
CA GLU A 793 25.03 -51.88 28.50
C GLU A 793 25.42 -52.72 27.26
N LYS A 794 26.72 -52.78 26.96
CA LYS A 794 27.28 -53.71 25.98
C LYS A 794 27.28 -55.11 26.60
N GLY A 795 26.48 -56.04 26.07
CA GLY A 795 26.49 -57.44 26.51
C GLY A 795 25.81 -58.40 25.54
N SER A 796 26.64 -59.09 24.76
CA SER A 796 26.53 -60.40 24.09
C SER A 796 25.20 -61.18 23.95
N GLU A 797 25.19 -61.98 22.86
CA GLU A 797 24.47 -63.26 22.67
C GLU A 797 22.97 -63.15 22.35
N HIS A 798 22.50 -63.47 21.15
CA HIS A 798 22.41 -64.76 20.43
C HIS A 798 20.92 -65.09 20.21
N GLY A 799 20.57 -65.42 18.97
CA GLY A 799 19.63 -66.52 18.73
C GLY A 799 18.19 -66.17 18.33
N ARG A 800 17.91 -66.40 17.03
CA ARG A 800 16.75 -67.11 16.47
C ARG A 800 15.33 -66.77 16.94
N GLY A 801 14.46 -66.55 15.95
CA GLY A 801 13.16 -67.24 15.91
C GLY A 801 11.99 -66.38 15.41
N SER A 802 11.63 -66.61 14.15
CA SER A 802 10.23 -66.84 13.68
C SER A 802 9.08 -66.14 14.42
N HIS A 803 8.41 -65.20 13.75
CA HIS A 803 7.15 -65.49 13.06
C HIS A 803 6.76 -64.41 12.05
#